data_AF-A0ABD2CR95-F1
#
_entry.id   AF-A0ABD2CR95-F1
#
_cell.length_a   1.000
_cell.length_b   1.000
_cell.length_c   1.000
_cell.angle_alpha   90.00
_cell.angle_beta   90.00
_cell.angle_gamma   90.00
#
_symmetry.space_group_name_H-M   'P 1'
#
loop_
_entity.id
_entity.type
_entity.pdbx_description
1 polymer ?
#
loop_
_entity_poly.entity_id
_entity_poly.type
_entity_poly.pdbx_seq_one_letter_code
_entity_poly.pdbx_strand_id
1 'polypeptide(L)'
;MSHLGNNLDGWKEEDGEQKEEGSRGEWKGKGIGEVGRVKEFTSGGRIVESRTETSLMYDAVHLFAKALHDLDTSQQIDIKPLSCESTDTWPHGYSLINYMKIVEMTGLTGIIKFDHQGFRSDFILDIIELNNKDGLKKIGTWNSTKGINFTRSYGDVYTQIVENLQNKTFIVTTILSAPYCMRKDSSEKLTGNAQFEGYSVDLIYEISRILGFNYTFRLVPDGRYGSYNKQTKEWDGMMKELLDQKADLAIADLTITYDREQAVDFTMPFMNLGISILYRKPIKQPPNLFSFLSPLSLDVWIYMATAYLGVSIHTVRVVQSSSMQQKPGSSGKSVQATQLPLVHHWIVNAAGFSPYEWENPHPCNGQSEVLENEFTLMNSLWFTIGSLMQQGSDIAPKAVSTRMVAGMWWFFTLIMISSYTANLAAFLTVERMDSPIESAEDLAKQTKIKYGALKGGSTAAFFRDSNFSTYQRMWSFMDSAKPTVFTSSNVEGVDRVIKGKGSYAFLMESTSIEYVIERNCDLTQVGGLLDSKGYGIAMPPNSPYRTAISGAILKLQEEGKLHLLKTRWWKEKRGGGSCRDDTSKSSSAANELGLANVGGVFVVLMGGMGVACVIAVCEFVWKSRKVAIEERKSMCYEMANELRFALDCGNGNKKISKKSQHQRQRSNLSILSEEEGYAACSRYTHFVGKAPFT
;
A
#
# COMPACT_ATOMS: atom_id res chain seq x y z
N MET A 1 -14.76 78.37 30.41
CA MET A 1 -13.33 78.27 30.07
C MET A 1 -12.96 76.80 30.14
N SER A 2 -13.14 76.07 29.04
CA SER A 2 -12.06 75.74 28.09
C SER A 2 -11.02 74.80 28.71
N HIS A 3 -11.32 73.49 28.70
CA HIS A 3 -10.39 72.34 28.61
C HIS A 3 -11.04 71.09 29.22
N LEU A 4 -11.94 70.45 28.48
CA LEU A 4 -12.16 69.02 28.60
C LEU A 4 -12.10 68.49 27.17
N GLY A 5 -10.89 68.07 26.78
CA GLY A 5 -10.59 67.59 25.46
C GLY A 5 -11.41 66.35 25.15
N ASN A 6 -12.13 66.41 24.03
CA ASN A 6 -12.66 65.25 23.36
C ASN A 6 -11.48 64.46 22.80
N ASN A 7 -11.24 63.27 23.35
CA ASN A 7 -10.46 62.24 22.68
C ASN A 7 -11.20 60.91 22.84
N LEU A 8 -12.16 60.68 21.95
CA LEU A 8 -12.83 59.39 21.78
C LEU A 8 -12.61 59.01 20.32
N ASP A 9 -11.40 58.55 20.04
CA ASP A 9 -11.09 57.88 18.78
C ASP A 9 -11.75 56.50 18.77
N GLY A 10 -12.27 56.12 17.60
CA GLY A 10 -12.84 54.79 17.39
C GLY A 10 -11.79 53.70 17.60
N TRP A 11 -12.16 52.66 18.35
CA TRP A 11 -11.29 51.52 18.59
C TRP A 11 -11.33 50.57 17.40
N LYS A 12 -10.15 50.17 16.93
CA LYS A 12 -9.95 49.05 16.01
C LYS A 12 -9.27 47.95 16.81
N GLU A 13 -9.82 46.75 16.75
CA GLU A 13 -9.24 45.56 17.39
C GLU A 13 -7.98 45.17 16.59
N GLU A 14 -6.81 45.28 17.23
CA GLU A 14 -5.55 44.70 16.74
C GLU A 14 -5.37 43.35 17.44
N ASP A 15 -5.54 42.27 16.68
CA ASP A 15 -5.16 40.93 17.11
C ASP A 15 -3.64 40.77 16.98
N GLY A 16 -2.95 40.50 18.10
CA GLY A 16 -1.58 39.99 18.05
C GLY A 16 -0.77 40.16 19.33
N GLU A 17 -0.50 39.04 20.02
CA GLU A 17 0.66 38.90 20.89
C GLU A 17 1.96 39.18 20.10
N GLN A 18 2.68 40.25 20.42
CA GLN A 18 4.13 40.31 20.24
C GLN A 18 4.80 41.28 21.22
N LYS A 19 5.92 40.80 21.75
CA LYS A 19 6.78 41.28 22.85
C LYS A 19 6.97 42.80 22.96
N GLU A 20 6.96 43.26 24.21
CA GLU A 20 7.40 44.58 24.67
C GLU A 20 8.83 44.91 24.22
N GLU A 21 8.99 45.97 23.44
CA GLU A 21 10.18 46.83 23.51
C GLU A 21 9.76 48.28 23.24
N GLY A 22 10.04 49.16 24.19
CA GLY A 22 9.46 50.50 24.25
C GLY A 22 9.97 51.45 23.18
N SER A 23 9.06 52.15 22.52
CA SER A 23 9.28 53.54 22.10
C SER A 23 7.95 54.29 21.95
N ARG A 24 7.90 55.49 22.53
CA ARG A 24 6.73 56.36 22.56
C ARG A 24 6.70 57.16 21.26
N GLY A 25 5.89 56.74 20.28
CA GLY A 25 5.67 57.44 19.02
C GLY A 25 4.24 57.99 18.93
N GLU A 26 4.10 59.32 18.82
CA GLU A 26 2.84 60.01 18.50
C GLU A 26 2.38 59.65 17.08
N TRP A 27 1.13 59.22 16.93
CA TRP A 27 0.48 59.03 15.63
C TRP A 27 -0.69 60.01 15.46
N LYS A 28 -0.58 60.89 14.45
CA LYS A 28 -1.67 61.76 13.98
C LYS A 28 -2.52 61.03 12.94
N GLY A 29 -3.78 60.72 13.28
CA GLY A 29 -4.77 60.15 12.36
C GLY A 29 -5.40 61.20 11.45
N LYS A 30 -5.38 60.93 10.13
CA LYS A 30 -6.14 61.66 9.10
C LYS A 30 -7.62 61.27 9.15
N GLY A 31 -8.48 62.27 8.89
CA GLY A 31 -9.92 62.25 9.13
C GLY A 31 -10.71 61.10 8.50
N ILE A 32 -11.57 60.52 9.34
CA ILE A 32 -12.73 59.73 8.97
C ILE A 32 -13.95 60.62 9.24
N GLY A 33 -14.80 60.78 8.23
CA GLY A 33 -16.03 61.58 8.30
C GLY A 33 -16.96 61.13 9.41
N GLU A 34 -17.69 62.10 9.98
CA GLU A 34 -18.58 61.99 11.12
C GLU A 34 -19.57 60.81 11.02
N VAL A 35 -19.27 59.70 11.71
CA VAL A 35 -20.24 58.64 11.97
C VAL A 35 -21.06 59.04 13.20
N GLY A 36 -22.38 59.12 13.01
CA GLY A 36 -23.34 59.79 13.88
C GLY A 36 -23.33 59.35 15.35
N ARG A 37 -23.21 60.34 16.24
CA ARG A 37 -23.44 60.25 17.69
C ARG A 37 -24.95 60.36 17.97
N VAL A 38 -25.69 59.25 17.91
CA VAL A 38 -27.14 59.24 18.20
C VAL A 38 -27.48 58.11 19.18
N LYS A 39 -28.24 58.42 20.23
CA LYS A 39 -28.89 57.43 21.10
C LYS A 39 -30.39 57.49 20.83
N GLU A 40 -31.00 56.34 20.52
CA GLU A 40 -32.45 56.22 20.33
C GLU A 40 -33.16 56.00 21.67
N PHE A 41 -34.29 56.69 21.88
CA PHE A 41 -35.15 56.55 23.06
C PHE A 41 -36.60 56.30 22.61
N THR A 42 -37.29 55.35 23.24
CA THR A 42 -38.71 55.08 23.01
C THR A 42 -39.54 55.58 24.20
N SER A 43 -40.24 56.70 24.02
CA SER A 43 -41.34 57.13 24.87
C SER A 43 -42.52 57.52 23.97
N GLY A 44 -43.65 56.83 24.12
CA GLY A 44 -44.91 57.21 23.46
C GLY A 44 -44.90 57.17 21.92
N GLY A 45 -44.23 56.22 21.30
CA GLY A 45 -44.37 55.96 19.85
C GLY A 45 -43.80 57.03 18.90
N ARG A 46 -43.05 58.02 19.39
CA ARG A 46 -42.23 58.93 18.58
C ARG A 46 -40.75 58.77 18.92
N ILE A 47 -39.95 58.43 17.92
CA ILE A 47 -38.48 58.41 18.03
C ILE A 47 -38.03 59.87 18.04
N VAL A 48 -37.49 60.33 19.16
CA VAL A 48 -36.84 61.64 19.26
C VAL A 48 -35.34 61.40 19.16
N GLU A 49 -34.75 61.74 18.01
CA GLU A 49 -33.31 61.76 17.83
C GLU A 49 -32.71 62.87 18.70
N SER A 50 -31.99 62.49 19.76
CA SER A 50 -31.30 63.43 20.64
C SER A 50 -29.79 63.20 20.58
N ARG A 51 -29.02 64.28 20.43
CA ARG A 51 -27.57 64.23 20.57
C ARG A 51 -27.21 63.84 22.00
N THR A 52 -26.16 63.03 22.15
CA THR A 52 -25.67 62.60 23.47
C THR A 52 -25.33 63.79 24.37
N GLU A 53 -24.80 64.87 23.80
CA GLU A 53 -24.52 66.14 24.48
C GLU A 53 -25.79 66.76 25.08
N THR A 54 -26.90 66.76 24.34
CA THR A 54 -28.19 67.28 24.80
C THR A 54 -28.73 66.44 25.96
N SER A 55 -28.63 65.11 25.86
CA SER A 55 -29.07 64.21 26.92
C SER A 55 -28.21 64.35 28.19
N LEU A 56 -26.90 64.55 28.05
CA LEU A 56 -26.02 64.85 29.18
C LEU A 56 -26.33 66.20 29.82
N MET A 57 -26.68 67.21 29.03
CA MET A 57 -27.06 68.53 29.56
C MET A 57 -28.38 68.48 30.33
N TYR A 58 -29.36 67.72 29.84
CA TYR A 58 -30.60 67.45 30.56
C TYR A 58 -30.33 66.78 31.92
N ASP A 59 -29.53 65.71 31.91
CA ASP A 59 -29.16 64.97 33.12
C ASP A 59 -28.37 65.85 34.11
N ALA A 60 -27.47 66.71 33.62
CA ALA A 60 -26.67 67.62 34.45
C ALA A 60 -27.53 68.66 35.17
N VAL A 61 -28.50 69.27 34.48
CA VAL A 61 -29.44 70.23 35.09
C VAL A 61 -30.32 69.53 36.12
N HIS A 62 -30.77 68.30 35.81
CA HIS A 62 -31.62 67.53 36.71
C HIS A 62 -30.86 67.11 37.99
N LEU A 63 -29.61 66.67 37.86
CA LEU A 63 -28.71 66.38 38.98
C LEU A 63 -28.48 67.62 39.85
N PHE A 64 -28.19 68.76 39.22
CA PHE A 64 -27.96 70.01 39.94
C PHE A 64 -29.22 70.45 40.70
N ALA A 65 -30.38 70.43 40.05
CA ALA A 65 -31.65 70.78 40.68
C ALA A 65 -31.98 69.86 41.87
N LYS A 66 -31.73 68.55 41.73
CA LYS A 66 -31.94 67.57 42.79
C LYS A 66 -30.99 67.81 43.97
N ALA A 67 -29.70 67.99 43.72
CA ALA A 67 -28.71 68.26 44.76
C ALA A 67 -28.99 69.60 45.48
N LEU A 68 -29.42 70.62 44.75
CA LEU A 68 -29.79 71.91 45.34
C LEU A 68 -31.05 71.81 46.21
N HIS A 69 -32.05 71.06 45.76
CA HIS A 69 -33.27 70.80 46.54
C HIS A 69 -32.99 70.01 47.83
N ASP A 70 -32.13 69.00 47.75
CA ASP A 70 -31.72 68.20 48.91
C ASP A 70 -30.89 69.05 49.90
N LEU A 71 -30.07 69.99 49.40
CA LEU A 71 -29.36 70.96 50.23
C LEU A 71 -30.32 71.96 50.91
N ASP A 72 -31.27 72.54 50.18
CA ASP A 72 -32.24 73.53 50.69
C ASP A 72 -33.15 72.93 51.78
N THR A 73 -33.48 71.65 51.64
CA THR A 73 -34.23 70.89 52.66
C THR A 73 -33.42 70.74 53.96
N SER A 74 -32.09 70.74 53.88
CA SER A 74 -31.19 70.52 55.03
C SER A 74 -30.63 71.80 55.66
N GLN A 75 -30.44 72.86 54.87
CA GLN A 75 -29.79 74.11 55.25
C GLN A 75 -30.48 75.29 54.54
N GLN A 76 -30.72 76.40 55.24
CA GLN A 76 -31.18 77.63 54.59
C GLN A 76 -30.08 78.20 53.69
N ILE A 77 -30.37 78.31 52.39
CA ILE A 77 -29.41 78.79 51.38
C ILE A 77 -29.51 80.31 51.23
N ASP A 78 -28.38 81.02 51.40
CA ASP A 78 -28.24 82.45 51.11
C ASP A 78 -27.43 82.68 49.80
N ILE A 79 -27.96 83.48 48.88
CA ILE A 79 -27.39 83.73 47.55
C ILE A 79 -26.81 85.15 47.51
N LYS A 80 -25.49 85.25 47.38
CA LYS A 80 -24.76 86.54 47.27
C LYS A 80 -23.91 86.60 46.00
N PRO A 81 -23.85 87.75 45.31
CA PRO A 81 -22.94 87.94 44.18
C PRO A 81 -21.47 88.00 44.67
N LEU A 82 -20.57 87.32 43.98
CA LEU A 82 -19.13 87.28 44.27
C LEU A 82 -18.32 87.87 43.10
N SER A 83 -17.14 88.42 43.39
CA SER A 83 -16.19 88.91 42.38
C SER A 83 -15.14 87.85 42.06
N CYS A 84 -14.78 87.69 40.78
CA CYS A 84 -13.70 86.76 40.37
C CYS A 84 -12.30 87.21 40.81
N GLU A 85 -12.14 88.49 41.19
CA GLU A 85 -10.88 89.05 41.68
C GLU A 85 -10.74 88.91 43.21
N SER A 86 -11.83 88.66 43.93
CA SER A 86 -11.80 88.46 45.38
C SER A 86 -11.65 86.99 45.74
N THR A 87 -11.07 86.72 46.92
CA THR A 87 -10.90 85.37 47.47
C THR A 87 -12.14 84.85 48.19
N ASP A 88 -13.25 85.60 48.15
CA ASP A 88 -14.47 85.27 48.86
C ASP A 88 -15.16 84.06 48.19
N THR A 89 -15.39 83.02 48.97
CA THR A 89 -16.05 81.79 48.51
C THR A 89 -17.48 81.73 49.00
N TRP A 90 -18.37 81.12 48.22
CA TRP A 90 -19.71 80.80 48.69
C TRP A 90 -19.65 79.67 49.75
N PRO A 91 -20.11 79.90 51.00
CA PRO A 91 -19.95 78.92 52.10
C PRO A 91 -20.58 77.56 51.81
N HIS A 92 -21.70 77.53 51.07
CA HIS A 92 -22.41 76.29 50.73
C HIS A 92 -21.85 75.58 49.50
N GLY A 93 -20.83 76.12 48.82
CA GLY A 93 -20.27 75.56 47.59
C GLY A 93 -19.72 74.14 47.77
N TYR A 94 -18.95 73.89 48.83
CA TYR A 94 -18.43 72.55 49.14
C TYR A 94 -19.54 71.57 49.51
N SER A 95 -20.54 72.01 50.29
CA SER A 95 -21.70 71.20 50.63
C SER A 95 -22.47 70.77 49.39
N LEU A 96 -22.74 71.71 48.47
CA LEU A 96 -23.46 71.42 47.22
C LEU A 96 -22.70 70.40 46.36
N ILE A 97 -21.38 70.53 46.22
CA ILE A 97 -20.55 69.55 45.48
C ILE A 97 -20.61 68.17 46.15
N ASN A 98 -20.59 68.11 47.49
CA ASN A 98 -20.71 66.84 48.20
C ASN A 98 -22.09 66.20 47.99
N TYR A 99 -23.18 66.97 48.02
CA TYR A 99 -24.51 66.47 47.66
C TYR A 99 -24.54 65.96 46.21
N MET A 100 -23.99 66.72 45.25
CA MET A 100 -23.91 66.28 43.85
C MET A 100 -23.12 64.97 43.66
N LYS A 101 -22.09 64.71 44.47
CA LYS A 101 -21.31 63.46 44.44
C LYS A 101 -22.04 62.26 45.06
N ILE A 102 -22.89 62.50 46.06
CA ILE A 102 -23.59 61.45 46.83
C ILE A 102 -24.94 61.08 46.19
N VAL A 103 -25.59 62.02 45.50
CA VAL A 103 -26.89 61.81 44.86
C VAL A 103 -26.78 60.72 43.79
N GLU A 104 -27.51 59.63 43.99
CA GLU A 104 -27.76 58.60 42.98
C GLU A 104 -29.11 58.88 42.32
N MET A 105 -29.11 59.00 40.99
CA MET A 105 -30.34 59.22 40.24
C MET A 105 -30.34 58.52 38.88
N THR A 106 -31.52 58.33 38.31
CA THR A 106 -31.70 57.78 36.96
C THR A 106 -32.07 58.89 35.98
N GLY A 107 -31.16 59.19 35.04
CA GLY A 107 -31.38 60.14 33.95
C GLY A 107 -31.60 59.47 32.60
N LEU A 108 -31.58 60.26 31.53
CA LEU A 108 -31.66 59.79 30.14
C LEU A 108 -30.47 58.90 29.76
N THR A 109 -29.31 59.12 30.37
CA THR A 109 -28.11 58.31 30.15
C THR A 109 -28.04 57.05 31.01
N GLY A 110 -29.05 56.78 31.84
CA GLY A 110 -29.10 55.66 32.78
C GLY A 110 -28.76 56.08 34.22
N ILE A 111 -28.18 55.17 34.99
CA ILE A 111 -27.79 55.42 36.38
C ILE A 111 -26.64 56.44 36.40
N ILE A 112 -26.80 57.49 37.21
CA ILE A 112 -25.81 58.54 37.44
C ILE A 112 -25.32 58.38 38.87
N LYS A 113 -24.03 58.06 39.00
CA LYS A 113 -23.31 57.91 40.26
C LYS A 113 -21.91 58.46 40.07
N PHE A 114 -21.34 59.08 41.10
CA PHE A 114 -19.99 59.62 41.06
C PHE A 114 -19.07 58.91 42.04
N ASP A 115 -17.77 58.89 41.72
CA ASP A 115 -16.73 58.50 42.66
C ASP A 115 -16.33 59.66 43.59
N HIS A 116 -15.39 59.42 44.50
CA HIS A 116 -14.90 60.45 45.43
C HIS A 116 -14.25 61.64 44.71
N GLN A 117 -13.71 61.44 43.50
CA GLN A 117 -13.07 62.48 42.71
C GLN A 117 -14.09 63.30 41.91
N GLY A 118 -15.31 62.81 41.73
CA GLY A 118 -16.38 63.45 40.95
C GLY A 118 -16.48 62.93 39.51
N PHE A 119 -15.85 61.79 39.19
CA PHE A 119 -16.04 61.10 37.92
C PHE A 119 -17.22 60.14 37.99
N ARG A 120 -17.93 60.00 36.87
CA ARG A 120 -19.08 59.10 36.80
C ARG A 120 -18.62 57.65 36.89
N SER A 121 -19.18 56.91 37.85
CA SER A 121 -18.92 55.49 38.07
C SER A 121 -20.16 54.64 37.76
N ASP A 122 -19.95 53.34 37.53
CA ASP A 122 -21.00 52.32 37.32
C ASP A 122 -22.06 52.67 36.24
N PHE A 123 -21.58 53.12 35.08
CA PHE A 123 -22.44 53.35 33.92
C PHE A 123 -22.41 52.15 32.96
N ILE A 124 -23.50 51.99 32.21
CA ILE A 124 -23.66 50.92 31.22
C ILE A 124 -23.55 51.54 29.83
N LEU A 125 -22.67 50.96 29.00
CA LEU A 125 -22.58 51.27 27.57
C LEU A 125 -23.26 50.17 26.77
N ASP A 126 -24.09 50.58 25.82
CA ASP A 126 -24.72 49.65 24.89
C ASP A 126 -23.80 49.48 23.69
N ILE A 127 -23.50 48.22 23.36
CA ILE A 127 -22.71 47.89 22.17
C ILE A 127 -23.70 47.69 21.03
N ILE A 128 -23.51 48.45 19.95
CA ILE A 128 -24.35 48.42 18.76
C ILE A 128 -23.53 48.00 17.54
N GLU A 129 -24.11 47.18 16.68
CA GLU A 129 -23.54 46.79 15.39
C GLU A 129 -24.48 47.22 14.28
N LEU A 130 -23.91 47.64 13.16
CA LEU A 130 -24.67 47.90 11.96
C LEU A 130 -24.96 46.57 11.22
N ASN A 131 -26.21 46.16 11.19
CA ASN A 131 -26.65 45.06 10.34
C ASN A 131 -27.07 45.58 8.96
N ASN A 132 -26.71 44.86 7.89
CA ASN A 132 -26.97 45.28 6.51
C ASN A 132 -28.47 45.34 6.15
N LYS A 133 -29.34 44.62 6.87
CA LYS A 133 -30.79 44.56 6.61
C LYS A 133 -31.61 45.41 7.58
N ASP A 134 -31.29 45.36 8.87
CA ASP A 134 -32.14 45.91 9.95
C ASP A 134 -31.58 47.20 10.59
N GLY A 135 -30.46 47.73 10.09
CA GLY A 135 -29.83 48.92 10.66
C GLY A 135 -29.06 48.64 11.95
N LEU A 136 -28.95 49.65 12.82
CA LEU A 136 -28.20 49.54 14.07
C LEU A 136 -28.95 48.64 15.06
N LYS A 137 -28.30 47.56 15.50
CA LYS A 137 -28.85 46.63 16.49
C LYS A 137 -27.97 46.58 17.73
N LYS A 138 -28.58 46.59 18.91
CA LYS A 138 -27.89 46.36 20.19
C LYS A 138 -27.50 44.89 20.35
N ILE A 139 -26.22 44.64 20.63
CA ILE A 139 -25.61 43.31 20.59
C ILE A 139 -25.00 42.88 21.93
N GLY A 140 -24.93 43.81 22.88
CA GLY A 140 -24.41 43.56 24.21
C GLY A 140 -24.42 44.82 25.05
N THR A 141 -23.97 44.66 26.29
CA THR A 141 -23.75 45.75 27.23
C THR A 141 -22.35 45.65 27.79
N TRP A 142 -21.77 46.79 28.12
CA TRP A 142 -20.49 46.89 28.81
C TRP A 142 -20.68 47.64 30.13
N ASN A 143 -20.05 47.13 31.18
CA ASN A 143 -19.95 47.80 32.47
C ASN A 143 -18.46 47.84 32.89
N SER A 144 -18.03 48.92 33.53
CA SER A 144 -16.70 49.08 34.09
C SER A 144 -16.26 47.94 35.03
N THR A 145 -17.19 47.27 35.71
CA THR A 145 -16.87 46.19 36.68
C THR A 145 -16.89 44.79 36.07
N LYS A 146 -17.83 44.52 35.16
CA LYS A 146 -18.08 43.19 34.57
C LYS A 146 -17.52 43.02 33.16
N GLY A 147 -17.02 44.09 32.55
CA GLY A 147 -16.55 44.08 31.17
C GLY A 147 -17.72 43.96 30.18
N ILE A 148 -17.42 43.38 29.01
CA ILE A 148 -18.39 43.19 27.92
C ILE A 148 -19.24 41.96 28.20
N ASN A 149 -20.56 42.11 28.07
CA ASN A 149 -21.52 41.02 28.08
C ASN A 149 -22.33 41.05 26.77
N PHE A 150 -22.04 40.11 25.87
CA PHE A 150 -22.79 39.94 24.63
C PHE A 150 -24.12 39.22 24.91
N THR A 151 -25.22 39.76 24.37
CA THR A 151 -26.56 39.17 24.51
C THR A 151 -26.88 38.14 23.43
N ARG A 152 -25.98 37.90 22.47
CA ARG A 152 -26.20 36.95 21.37
C ARG A 152 -25.90 35.52 21.79
N SER A 153 -26.71 34.57 21.34
CA SER A 153 -26.34 33.17 21.35
C SER A 153 -25.45 32.85 20.14
N TYR A 154 -24.57 31.85 20.28
CA TYR A 154 -23.78 31.32 19.16
C TYR A 154 -24.64 30.90 17.96
N GLY A 155 -25.85 30.38 18.24
CA GLY A 155 -26.82 30.01 17.19
C GLY A 155 -27.30 31.20 16.36
N ASP A 156 -27.49 32.37 16.97
CA ASP A 156 -27.94 33.59 16.29
C ASP A 156 -26.84 34.19 15.41
N VAL A 157 -25.59 34.06 15.85
CA VAL A 157 -24.42 34.47 15.05
C VAL A 157 -24.30 33.57 13.82
N TYR A 158 -24.49 32.27 13.98
CA TYR A 158 -24.43 31.31 12.88
C TYR A 158 -25.51 31.57 11.82
N THR A 159 -26.76 31.82 12.22
CA THR A 159 -27.86 32.12 11.27
C THR A 159 -27.59 33.42 10.51
N GLN A 160 -27.08 34.45 11.18
CA GLN A 160 -26.71 35.71 10.52
C GLN A 160 -25.57 35.52 9.50
N ILE A 161 -24.57 34.68 9.79
CA ILE A 161 -23.50 34.34 8.86
C ILE A 161 -24.06 33.63 7.62
N VAL A 162 -24.96 32.66 7.81
CA VAL A 162 -25.59 31.93 6.70
C VAL A 162 -26.48 32.85 5.85
N GLU A 163 -27.19 33.79 6.46
CA GLU A 163 -27.96 34.78 5.70
C GLU A 163 -27.08 35.74 4.89
N ASN A 164 -25.94 36.16 5.46
CA ASN A 164 -24.98 37.01 4.76
C ASN A 164 -24.28 36.26 3.60
N LEU A 165 -24.11 34.94 3.73
CA LEU A 165 -23.56 34.08 2.70
C LEU A 165 -24.46 34.03 1.45
N GLN A 166 -25.78 34.04 1.61
CA GLN A 166 -26.72 33.89 0.48
C GLN A 166 -26.62 35.02 -0.55
N ASN A 167 -26.22 36.22 -0.13
CA ASN A 167 -26.08 37.38 -1.01
C ASN A 167 -24.64 37.62 -1.49
N LYS A 168 -23.68 36.75 -1.12
CA LYS A 168 -22.27 36.88 -1.49
C LYS A 168 -21.94 36.00 -2.69
N THR A 169 -21.12 36.54 -3.59
CA THR A 169 -20.48 35.77 -4.67
C THR A 169 -19.02 35.58 -4.34
N PHE A 170 -18.60 34.33 -4.11
CA PHE A 170 -17.21 34.00 -3.81
C PHE A 170 -16.34 33.94 -5.07
N ILE A 171 -15.15 34.51 -5.00
CA ILE A 171 -14.08 34.27 -5.97
C ILE A 171 -13.31 33.03 -5.53
N VAL A 172 -13.49 31.94 -6.27
CA VAL A 172 -12.90 30.64 -5.95
C VAL A 172 -11.67 30.42 -6.84
N THR A 173 -10.48 30.45 -6.24
CA THR A 173 -9.24 30.12 -6.94
C THR A 173 -9.03 28.61 -7.00
N THR A 174 -8.56 28.12 -8.14
CA THR A 174 -8.32 26.68 -8.37
C THR A 174 -7.21 26.48 -9.41
N ILE A 175 -6.74 25.24 -9.54
CA ILE A 175 -5.70 24.81 -10.46
C ILE A 175 -6.22 23.65 -11.33
N LEU A 176 -5.76 23.57 -12.58
CA LEU A 176 -6.08 22.45 -13.46
C LEU A 176 -5.33 21.19 -13.00
N SER A 177 -6.04 20.26 -12.38
CA SER A 177 -5.54 18.96 -11.91
C SER A 177 -6.65 17.92 -12.06
N ALA A 178 -6.37 16.82 -12.76
CA ALA A 178 -7.34 15.73 -12.94
C ALA A 178 -7.33 14.79 -11.73
N PRO A 179 -8.50 14.38 -11.20
CA PRO A 179 -9.89 14.67 -11.61
C PRO A 179 -10.56 15.86 -10.90
N TYR A 180 -9.82 16.67 -10.16
CA TYR A 180 -10.36 17.73 -9.30
C TYR A 180 -10.98 18.89 -10.09
N CYS A 181 -10.22 19.47 -11.00
CA CYS A 181 -10.65 20.54 -11.89
C CYS A 181 -10.02 20.33 -13.27
N MET A 182 -10.87 20.08 -14.26
CA MET A 182 -10.52 19.82 -15.64
C MET A 182 -11.33 20.74 -16.54
N ARG A 183 -10.81 20.99 -17.75
CA ARG A 183 -11.61 21.65 -18.78
C ARG A 183 -12.64 20.67 -19.32
N LYS A 184 -13.88 21.13 -19.45
CA LYS A 184 -14.97 20.35 -20.02
C LYS A 184 -14.80 20.26 -21.54
N ASP A 185 -14.84 19.05 -22.07
CA ASP A 185 -14.79 18.83 -23.51
C ASP A 185 -16.19 19.12 -24.09
N SER A 186 -16.31 20.16 -24.90
CA SER A 186 -17.56 20.58 -25.53
C SER A 186 -17.26 21.15 -26.92
N SER A 187 -18.15 20.88 -27.88
CA SER A 187 -18.09 21.48 -29.22
C SER A 187 -18.31 23.00 -29.18
N GLU A 188 -19.07 23.47 -28.19
CA GLU A 188 -19.33 24.90 -27.96
C GLU A 188 -18.33 25.51 -26.96
N LYS A 189 -17.94 26.76 -27.22
CA LYS A 189 -17.09 27.53 -26.29
C LYS A 189 -17.91 27.97 -25.08
N LEU A 190 -17.85 27.17 -24.03
CA LEU A 190 -18.47 27.49 -22.75
C LEU A 190 -17.80 28.72 -22.11
N THR A 191 -18.54 29.50 -21.31
CA THR A 191 -18.05 30.68 -20.58
C THR A 191 -18.38 30.60 -19.09
N GLY A 192 -17.54 31.22 -18.26
CA GLY A 192 -17.72 31.21 -16.80
C GLY A 192 -17.51 29.82 -16.18
N ASN A 193 -18.30 29.49 -15.16
CA ASN A 193 -18.13 28.25 -14.39
C ASN A 193 -18.36 26.97 -15.20
N ALA A 194 -19.20 27.04 -16.25
CA ALA A 194 -19.54 25.88 -17.09
C ALA A 194 -18.33 25.32 -17.88
N GLN A 195 -17.23 26.06 -17.96
CA GLN A 195 -15.99 25.63 -18.61
C GLN A 195 -15.28 24.51 -17.87
N PHE A 196 -15.54 24.37 -16.57
CA PHE A 196 -14.83 23.45 -15.70
C PHE A 196 -15.72 22.28 -15.31
N GLU A 197 -15.11 21.13 -15.15
CA GLU A 197 -15.74 19.95 -14.58
C GLU A 197 -14.73 19.20 -13.71
N GLY A 198 -15.21 18.47 -12.70
CA GLY A 198 -14.34 17.68 -11.84
C GLY A 198 -14.92 17.53 -10.44
N TYR A 199 -14.19 16.81 -9.60
CA TYR A 199 -14.59 16.55 -8.21
C TYR A 199 -14.73 17.84 -7.39
N SER A 200 -13.77 18.77 -7.50
CA SER A 200 -13.82 20.05 -6.78
C SER A 200 -14.93 20.96 -7.29
N VAL A 201 -15.26 20.85 -8.59
CA VAL A 201 -16.37 21.60 -9.21
C VAL A 201 -17.72 21.12 -8.67
N ASP A 202 -17.93 19.81 -8.61
CA ASP A 202 -19.14 19.22 -8.04
C ASP A 202 -19.22 19.46 -6.52
N LEU A 203 -18.09 19.43 -5.81
CA LEU A 203 -18.03 19.65 -4.36
C LEU A 203 -18.49 21.07 -3.98
N ILE A 204 -17.94 22.11 -4.62
CA ILE A 204 -18.35 23.48 -4.30
C ILE A 204 -19.81 23.74 -4.71
N TYR A 205 -20.29 23.09 -5.77
CA TYR A 205 -21.70 23.15 -6.16
C TYR A 205 -22.62 22.57 -5.07
N GLU A 206 -22.28 21.43 -4.49
CA GLU A 206 -23.05 20.82 -3.40
C GLU A 206 -23.01 21.68 -2.12
N ILE A 207 -21.86 22.28 -1.79
CA ILE A 207 -21.72 23.20 -0.66
C ILE A 207 -22.55 24.48 -0.89
N SER A 208 -22.47 25.05 -2.09
CA SER A 208 -23.27 26.21 -2.52
C SER A 208 -24.76 25.91 -2.45
N ARG A 209 -25.21 24.70 -2.81
CA ARG A 209 -26.63 24.30 -2.69
C ARG A 209 -27.11 24.23 -1.24
N ILE A 210 -26.22 23.89 -0.29
CA ILE A 210 -26.57 23.82 1.15
C ILE A 210 -26.61 25.22 1.78
N LEU A 211 -25.62 26.06 1.47
CA LEU A 211 -25.45 27.37 2.11
C LEU A 211 -26.07 28.54 1.33
N GLY A 212 -26.43 28.33 0.07
CA GLY A 212 -27.13 29.29 -0.78
C GLY A 212 -26.28 30.42 -1.37
N PHE A 213 -24.94 30.32 -1.36
CA PHE A 213 -24.06 31.35 -1.93
C PHE A 213 -23.80 31.15 -3.42
N ASN A 214 -23.43 32.23 -4.11
CA ASN A 214 -22.95 32.18 -5.49
C ASN A 214 -21.41 32.11 -5.53
N TYR A 215 -20.84 31.61 -6.63
CA TYR A 215 -19.39 31.52 -6.77
C TYR A 215 -18.94 31.68 -8.23
N THR A 216 -17.68 32.08 -8.42
CA THR A 216 -17.03 32.19 -9.72
C THR A 216 -15.64 31.57 -9.65
N PHE A 217 -15.28 30.75 -10.65
CA PHE A 217 -13.95 30.15 -10.71
C PHE A 217 -12.93 31.09 -11.34
N ARG A 218 -11.74 31.12 -10.73
CA ARG A 218 -10.55 31.76 -11.26
C ARG A 218 -9.40 30.76 -11.26
N LEU A 219 -8.71 30.63 -12.38
CA LEU A 219 -7.49 29.82 -12.43
C LEU A 219 -6.33 30.63 -11.87
N VAL A 220 -5.52 29.98 -11.03
CA VAL A 220 -4.28 30.56 -10.53
C VAL A 220 -3.33 30.88 -11.71
N PRO A 221 -2.83 32.12 -11.86
CA PRO A 221 -2.05 32.53 -13.03
C PRO A 221 -0.71 31.81 -13.21
N ASP A 222 -0.05 31.46 -12.11
CA ASP A 222 1.28 30.83 -12.12
C ASP A 222 1.23 29.29 -12.19
N GLY A 223 0.04 28.70 -12.11
CA GLY A 223 -0.15 27.25 -12.12
C GLY A 223 0.47 26.53 -10.92
N ARG A 224 0.60 27.18 -9.76
CA ARG A 224 1.20 26.58 -8.55
C ARG A 224 0.22 26.53 -7.38
N TYR A 225 0.40 25.52 -6.53
CA TYR A 225 -0.37 25.38 -5.30
C TYR A 225 -0.05 26.46 -4.26
N GLY A 226 1.22 26.82 -4.15
CA GLY A 226 1.74 27.72 -3.13
C GLY A 226 2.76 27.02 -2.24
N SER A 227 4.00 27.50 -2.30
CA SER A 227 5.15 27.07 -1.53
C SER A 227 5.77 28.30 -0.85
N TYR A 228 6.15 28.14 0.41
CA TYR A 228 6.78 29.22 1.15
C TYR A 228 8.27 29.31 0.80
N ASN A 229 8.68 30.46 0.27
CA ASN A 229 10.09 30.72 0.02
C ASN A 229 10.74 31.32 1.27
N LYS A 230 11.57 30.52 1.96
CA LYS A 230 12.27 30.93 3.19
C LYS A 230 13.24 32.11 2.97
N GLN A 231 13.72 32.35 1.75
CA GLN A 231 14.64 33.45 1.45
C GLN A 231 13.90 34.77 1.26
N THR A 232 12.85 34.78 0.43
CA THR A 232 12.06 35.99 0.16
C THR A 232 10.98 36.25 1.22
N LYS A 233 10.70 35.26 2.08
CA LYS A 233 9.61 35.26 3.06
C LYS A 233 8.22 35.48 2.43
N GLU A 234 8.06 35.12 1.17
CA GLU A 234 6.79 35.25 0.45
C GLU A 234 6.23 33.88 0.05
N TRP A 235 4.91 33.82 -0.03
CA TRP A 235 4.16 32.73 -0.65
C TRP A 235 3.96 32.97 -2.15
N ASP A 236 3.84 31.89 -2.93
CA ASP A 236 3.40 31.92 -4.32
C ASP A 236 2.06 31.17 -4.51
N GLY A 237 1.58 31.01 -5.75
CA GLY A 237 0.41 30.20 -6.08
C GLY A 237 -0.91 30.65 -5.46
N MET A 238 -1.80 29.68 -5.26
CA MET A 238 -3.12 29.91 -4.64
C MET A 238 -3.01 30.46 -3.21
N MET A 239 -1.96 30.09 -2.47
CA MET A 239 -1.71 30.62 -1.12
C MET A 239 -1.50 32.14 -1.14
N LYS A 240 -0.74 32.67 -2.11
CA LYS A 240 -0.56 34.12 -2.27
C LYS A 240 -1.87 34.83 -2.62
N GLU A 241 -2.73 34.22 -3.45
CA GLU A 241 -4.01 34.83 -3.82
C GLU A 241 -4.97 34.98 -2.62
N LEU A 242 -4.95 34.05 -1.68
CA LEU A 242 -5.73 34.13 -0.44
C LEU A 242 -5.20 35.21 0.50
N LEU A 243 -3.88 35.30 0.66
CA LEU A 243 -3.23 36.31 1.50
C LEU A 243 -3.42 37.73 0.93
N ASP A 244 -3.33 37.88 -0.39
CA ASP A 244 -3.58 39.14 -1.10
C ASP A 244 -5.07 39.49 -1.20
N GLN A 245 -5.97 38.65 -0.66
CA GLN A 245 -7.43 38.79 -0.77
C GLN A 245 -7.94 38.94 -2.22
N LYS A 246 -7.21 38.35 -3.19
CA LYS A 246 -7.61 38.28 -4.60
C LYS A 246 -8.63 37.17 -4.86
N ALA A 247 -8.67 36.18 -3.98
CA ALA A 247 -9.63 35.10 -3.93
C ALA A 247 -10.17 34.96 -2.51
N ASP A 248 -11.45 34.64 -2.37
CA ASP A 248 -12.09 34.42 -1.08
C ASP A 248 -11.91 32.96 -0.58
N LEU A 249 -11.68 32.04 -1.51
CA LEU A 249 -11.66 30.59 -1.26
C LEU A 249 -10.71 29.93 -2.26
N ALA A 250 -9.95 28.92 -1.82
CA ALA A 250 -9.22 28.03 -2.70
C ALA A 250 -9.75 26.60 -2.57
N ILE A 251 -10.21 26.04 -3.69
CA ILE A 251 -10.66 24.64 -3.76
C ILE A 251 -9.86 23.89 -4.83
N ALA A 252 -9.08 22.92 -4.37
CA ALA A 252 -8.23 22.08 -5.20
C ALA A 252 -7.85 20.80 -4.41
N ASP A 253 -7.00 19.98 -4.98
CA ASP A 253 -6.17 18.98 -4.29
C ASP A 253 -5.09 19.65 -3.42
N LEU A 254 -5.49 20.58 -2.55
CA LEU A 254 -4.59 21.33 -1.68
C LEU A 254 -4.39 20.59 -0.36
N THR A 255 -3.21 19.99 -0.19
CA THR A 255 -2.81 19.31 1.05
C THR A 255 -2.75 20.30 2.22
N ILE A 256 -3.42 19.97 3.33
CA ILE A 256 -3.26 20.69 4.60
C ILE A 256 -1.87 20.36 5.16
N THR A 257 -1.05 21.40 5.39
CA THR A 257 0.31 21.28 5.94
C THR A 257 0.52 22.35 7.00
N TYR A 258 1.35 22.09 8.00
CA TYR A 258 1.64 23.01 9.09
C TYR A 258 1.99 24.43 8.61
N ASP A 259 2.94 24.57 7.67
CA ASP A 259 3.35 25.89 7.15
C ASP A 259 2.17 26.66 6.51
N ARG A 260 1.25 25.95 5.85
CA ARG A 260 0.09 26.57 5.21
C ARG A 260 -0.97 26.96 6.23
N GLU A 261 -1.23 26.11 7.22
CA GLU A 261 -2.20 26.36 8.29
C GLU A 261 -1.82 27.56 9.16
N GLN A 262 -0.52 27.86 9.29
CA GLN A 262 -0.06 29.09 9.94
C GLN A 262 -0.37 30.36 9.13
N ALA A 263 -0.51 30.25 7.80
CA ALA A 263 -0.69 31.40 6.92
C ALA A 263 -2.17 31.63 6.56
N VAL A 264 -2.95 30.56 6.40
CA VAL A 264 -4.34 30.59 5.97
C VAL A 264 -5.17 29.59 6.74
N ASP A 265 -6.47 29.83 6.82
CA ASP A 265 -7.39 28.95 7.51
C ASP A 265 -7.84 27.80 6.60
N PHE A 266 -7.89 26.58 7.15
CA PHE A 266 -8.45 25.42 6.49
C PHE A 266 -9.79 25.00 7.09
N THR A 267 -10.65 24.42 6.26
CA THR A 267 -11.80 23.63 6.70
C THR A 267 -11.36 22.29 7.27
N MET A 268 -12.30 21.56 7.88
CA MET A 268 -12.16 20.11 8.07
C MET A 268 -11.83 19.43 6.72
N PRO A 269 -10.96 18.41 6.71
CA PRO A 269 -10.57 17.74 5.48
C PRO A 269 -11.75 17.01 4.86
N PHE A 270 -12.00 17.23 3.56
CA PHE A 270 -13.09 16.55 2.84
C PHE A 270 -12.65 15.20 2.25
N MET A 271 -11.35 14.93 2.20
CA MET A 271 -10.77 13.68 1.69
C MET A 271 -9.46 13.36 2.41
N ASN A 272 -9.37 12.15 2.96
CA ASN A 272 -8.16 11.63 3.59
C ASN A 272 -7.31 10.87 2.58
N LEU A 273 -5.99 11.04 2.67
CA LEU A 273 -4.99 10.50 1.74
C LEU A 273 -3.63 10.40 2.42
N GLY A 274 -2.65 9.87 1.69
CA GLY A 274 -1.25 9.90 2.11
C GLY A 274 -0.33 9.78 0.91
N ILE A 275 0.97 9.96 1.13
CA ILE A 275 2.00 9.67 0.15
C ILE A 275 2.04 8.16 -0.05
N SER A 276 2.04 7.73 -1.30
CA SER A 276 2.30 6.33 -1.64
C SER A 276 3.18 6.25 -2.89
N ILE A 277 3.47 5.03 -3.32
CA ILE A 277 4.46 4.77 -4.37
C ILE A 277 3.72 4.27 -5.61
N LEU A 278 3.81 5.03 -6.69
CA LEU A 278 3.40 4.58 -8.02
C LEU A 278 4.55 3.83 -8.68
N TYR A 279 4.28 2.59 -9.07
CA TYR A 279 5.24 1.76 -9.77
C TYR A 279 4.57 0.92 -10.86
N ARG A 280 5.37 0.30 -11.73
CA ARG A 280 4.86 -0.62 -12.75
C ARG A 280 4.40 -1.91 -12.08
N LYS A 281 3.24 -2.42 -12.50
CA LYS A 281 2.72 -3.72 -12.08
C LYS A 281 3.77 -4.82 -12.37
N PRO A 282 4.08 -5.69 -11.40
CA PRO A 282 5.03 -6.77 -11.61
C PRO A 282 4.54 -7.69 -12.74
N ILE A 283 5.44 -7.99 -13.67
CA ILE A 283 5.16 -8.89 -14.79
C ILE A 283 5.35 -10.32 -14.28
N LYS A 284 4.45 -11.23 -14.65
CA LYS A 284 4.58 -12.65 -14.37
C LYS A 284 5.91 -13.16 -14.96
N GLN A 285 6.80 -13.65 -14.10
CA GLN A 285 8.06 -14.23 -14.58
C GLN A 285 7.77 -15.53 -15.31
N PRO A 286 8.39 -15.80 -16.47
CA PRO A 286 8.25 -17.09 -17.10
C PRO A 286 8.81 -18.17 -16.15
N PRO A 287 8.14 -19.34 -16.04
CA PRO A 287 8.62 -20.40 -15.19
C PRO A 287 9.99 -20.88 -15.67
N ASN A 288 10.88 -21.19 -14.71
CA ASN A 288 12.18 -21.75 -15.02
C ASN A 288 12.02 -23.10 -15.75
N LEU A 289 12.95 -23.42 -16.66
CA LEU A 289 12.94 -24.68 -17.42
C LEU A 289 12.89 -25.92 -16.51
N PHE A 290 13.50 -25.87 -15.32
CA PHE A 290 13.54 -26.96 -14.35
C PHE A 290 12.50 -26.81 -13.22
N SER A 291 11.40 -26.09 -13.46
CA SER A 291 10.31 -25.92 -12.49
C SER A 291 9.68 -27.24 -12.02
N PHE A 292 9.78 -28.32 -12.80
CA PHE A 292 9.30 -29.64 -12.36
C PHE A 292 10.11 -30.25 -11.19
N LEU A 293 11.32 -29.75 -10.90
CA LEU A 293 12.11 -30.20 -9.74
C LEU A 293 11.79 -29.44 -8.45
N SER A 294 11.18 -28.24 -8.54
CA SER A 294 10.89 -27.40 -7.36
C SER A 294 9.78 -27.86 -6.40
N PRO A 295 8.86 -28.79 -6.74
CA PRO A 295 7.87 -29.30 -5.78
C PRO A 295 8.47 -30.03 -4.57
N LEU A 296 9.72 -30.48 -4.68
CA LEU A 296 10.50 -31.08 -3.60
C LEU A 296 11.80 -30.30 -3.42
N SER A 297 12.26 -30.14 -2.17
CA SER A 297 13.55 -29.50 -1.92
C SER A 297 14.69 -30.39 -2.41
N LEU A 298 15.84 -29.77 -2.69
CA LEU A 298 17.05 -30.47 -3.12
C LEU A 298 17.47 -31.53 -2.09
N ASP A 299 17.28 -31.26 -0.80
CA ASP A 299 17.59 -32.23 0.27
C ASP A 299 16.75 -33.50 0.15
N VAL A 300 15.45 -33.38 -0.14
CA VAL A 300 14.57 -34.53 -0.35
C VAL A 300 15.02 -35.35 -1.55
N TRP A 301 15.45 -34.69 -2.63
CA TRP A 301 16.03 -35.37 -3.80
C TRP A 301 17.30 -36.16 -3.45
N ILE A 302 18.19 -35.58 -2.63
CA ILE A 302 19.39 -36.28 -2.14
C ILE A 302 18.99 -37.48 -1.28
N TYR A 303 18.07 -37.31 -0.32
CA TYR A 303 17.60 -38.41 0.52
C TYR A 303 16.96 -39.53 -0.31
N MET A 304 16.18 -39.21 -1.34
CA MET A 304 15.63 -40.18 -2.28
C MET A 304 16.71 -40.98 -3.01
N ALA A 305 17.76 -40.31 -3.52
CA ALA A 305 18.87 -40.99 -4.19
C ALA A 305 19.65 -41.91 -3.24
N THR A 306 19.88 -41.45 -2.00
CA THR A 306 20.55 -42.29 -0.98
C THR A 306 19.70 -43.48 -0.54
N ALA A 307 18.39 -43.31 -0.38
CA ALA A 307 17.46 -44.39 -0.06
C ALA A 307 17.38 -45.42 -1.20
N TYR A 308 17.33 -44.97 -2.45
CA TYR A 308 17.36 -45.82 -3.64
C TYR A 308 18.61 -46.75 -3.67
N LEU A 309 19.80 -46.16 -3.46
CA LEU A 309 21.03 -46.94 -3.40
C LEU A 309 21.05 -47.88 -2.17
N GLY A 310 20.59 -47.39 -1.02
CA GLY A 310 20.52 -48.16 0.22
C GLY A 310 19.63 -49.39 0.09
N VAL A 311 18.43 -49.25 -0.47
CA VAL A 311 17.50 -50.36 -0.69
C VAL A 311 18.05 -51.35 -1.70
N SER A 312 18.67 -50.88 -2.79
CA SER A 312 19.29 -51.75 -3.80
C SER A 312 20.42 -52.60 -3.21
N ILE A 313 21.29 -52.00 -2.39
CA ILE A 313 22.36 -52.72 -1.69
C ILE A 313 21.78 -53.67 -0.63
N HIS A 314 20.75 -53.24 0.09
CA HIS A 314 20.11 -54.06 1.12
C HIS A 314 19.46 -55.32 0.52
N THR A 315 18.70 -55.17 -0.57
CA THR A 315 18.11 -56.32 -1.28
C THR A 315 19.19 -57.28 -1.75
N VAL A 316 20.26 -56.80 -2.38
CA VAL A 316 21.39 -57.66 -2.82
C VAL A 316 22.06 -58.37 -1.63
N ARG A 317 22.26 -57.68 -0.50
CA ARG A 317 22.84 -58.28 0.71
C ARG A 317 21.93 -59.36 1.30
N VAL A 318 20.62 -59.17 1.29
CA VAL A 318 19.64 -60.16 1.77
C VAL A 318 19.66 -61.40 0.86
N VAL A 319 19.76 -61.21 -0.46
CA VAL A 319 19.84 -62.32 -1.42
C VAL A 319 21.20 -63.03 -1.36
N GLN A 320 22.31 -62.32 -1.15
CA GLN A 320 23.64 -62.94 -1.06
C GLN A 320 23.84 -63.71 0.25
N SER A 321 23.27 -63.24 1.35
CA SER A 321 23.38 -63.91 2.65
C SER A 321 22.60 -65.23 2.71
N SER A 322 21.57 -65.42 1.88
CA SER A 322 20.85 -66.70 1.75
C SER A 322 21.65 -67.80 1.03
N SER A 323 22.70 -67.46 0.29
CA SER A 323 23.54 -68.43 -0.47
C SER A 323 24.54 -69.23 0.39
N MET A 324 24.88 -68.74 1.59
CA MET A 324 25.97 -69.29 2.41
C MET A 324 25.66 -70.65 3.06
N GLN A 325 24.42 -71.16 2.98
CA GLN A 325 24.05 -72.45 3.59
C GLN A 325 24.08 -73.66 2.65
N GLN A 326 24.37 -73.49 1.35
CA GLN A 326 24.33 -74.59 0.39
C GLN A 326 25.73 -75.21 0.15
N LYS A 327 26.28 -75.88 1.15
CA LYS A 327 27.29 -76.94 0.97
C LYS A 327 26.85 -78.19 1.75
N PRO A 328 26.34 -79.25 1.09
CA PRO A 328 26.14 -80.52 1.76
C PRO A 328 27.45 -81.31 1.76
N GLY A 329 27.99 -81.60 2.95
CA GLY A 329 29.07 -82.58 3.13
C GLY A 329 30.25 -82.12 3.97
N SER A 330 30.13 -82.14 5.30
CA SER A 330 31.01 -82.89 6.21
C SER A 330 30.66 -82.55 7.67
N SER A 331 30.65 -83.60 8.48
CA SER A 331 30.38 -83.63 9.91
C SER A 331 31.13 -82.59 10.75
N GLY A 332 30.40 -82.01 11.71
CA GLY A 332 30.90 -81.70 13.05
C GLY A 332 31.92 -80.57 13.20
N LYS A 333 31.47 -79.43 13.74
CA LYS A 333 32.02 -78.77 14.94
C LYS A 333 31.22 -77.52 15.28
N SER A 334 30.73 -77.48 16.51
CA SER A 334 30.24 -76.28 17.19
C SER A 334 31.37 -75.27 17.29
N VAL A 335 31.12 -74.00 16.92
CA VAL A 335 32.02 -72.88 17.18
C VAL A 335 31.31 -71.90 18.10
N GLN A 336 31.99 -71.60 19.22
CA GLN A 336 31.56 -70.78 20.34
C GLN A 336 31.24 -69.33 19.95
N ALA A 337 30.17 -68.83 20.55
CA ALA A 337 29.76 -67.43 20.54
C ALA A 337 30.67 -66.58 21.44
N THR A 338 31.06 -65.39 20.95
CA THR A 338 31.63 -64.30 21.77
C THR A 338 30.79 -63.04 21.60
N GLN A 339 30.60 -62.34 22.72
CA GLN A 339 29.61 -61.28 23.01
C GLN A 339 29.80 -59.95 22.24
N LEU A 340 28.70 -59.32 21.78
CA LEU A 340 28.49 -57.87 21.51
C LEU A 340 26.99 -57.59 21.20
N PRO A 341 26.44 -56.34 21.28
CA PRO A 341 25.24 -56.00 22.04
C PRO A 341 23.88 -56.19 21.35
N LEU A 342 22.86 -56.28 22.20
CA LEU A 342 21.56 -56.94 22.06
C LEU A 342 20.50 -56.32 21.12
N VAL A 343 20.80 -55.34 20.27
CA VAL A 343 19.78 -54.73 19.37
C VAL A 343 19.82 -55.29 17.95
N HIS A 344 20.97 -55.81 17.51
CA HIS A 344 21.11 -56.48 16.21
C HIS A 344 20.68 -57.95 16.20
N HIS A 345 20.48 -58.56 17.38
CA HIS A 345 20.25 -60.00 17.49
C HIS A 345 18.82 -60.44 17.16
N TRP A 346 17.82 -59.56 17.29
CA TRP A 346 16.42 -59.89 16.96
C TRP A 346 16.10 -59.72 15.47
N ILE A 347 16.73 -58.76 14.78
CA ILE A 347 16.51 -58.54 13.34
C ILE A 347 17.25 -59.61 12.50
N VAL A 348 18.41 -60.07 12.95
CA VAL A 348 19.19 -61.08 12.23
C VAL A 348 18.65 -62.50 12.42
N ASN A 349 18.05 -62.83 13.58
CA ASN A 349 17.50 -64.17 13.83
C ASN A 349 16.04 -64.37 13.38
N ALA A 350 15.30 -63.31 13.04
CA ALA A 350 13.92 -63.41 12.55
C ALA A 350 13.82 -63.58 11.02
N ALA A 351 14.91 -63.38 10.27
CA ALA A 351 14.95 -63.69 8.85
C ALA A 351 15.30 -65.17 8.66
N GLY A 352 14.30 -66.04 8.84
CA GLY A 352 14.38 -67.43 8.38
C GLY A 352 14.74 -67.46 6.89
N PHE A 353 16.03 -67.74 6.63
CA PHE A 353 16.63 -67.75 5.31
C PHE A 353 15.92 -68.77 4.42
N SER A 354 15.28 -68.27 3.37
CA SER A 354 14.50 -69.10 2.46
C SER A 354 15.33 -69.31 1.18
N PRO A 355 15.69 -70.55 0.80
CA PRO A 355 16.51 -70.85 -0.38
C PRO A 355 15.77 -70.66 -1.72
N TYR A 356 14.55 -70.14 -1.70
CA TYR A 356 13.63 -70.04 -2.85
C TYR A 356 13.99 -68.96 -3.88
N GLU A 357 15.08 -68.22 -3.71
CA GLU A 357 15.56 -67.23 -4.69
C GLU A 357 16.52 -67.82 -5.73
N TRP A 358 17.04 -69.01 -5.48
CA TRP A 358 18.00 -69.68 -6.33
C TRP A 358 17.27 -70.72 -7.19
N GLU A 359 17.31 -70.55 -8.51
CA GLU A 359 16.65 -71.46 -9.45
C GLU A 359 17.65 -72.32 -10.21
N ASN A 360 17.23 -73.55 -10.50
CA ASN A 360 17.95 -74.44 -11.39
C ASN A 360 17.60 -74.07 -12.85
N PRO A 361 18.57 -73.67 -13.69
CA PRO A 361 18.34 -73.35 -15.10
C PRO A 361 17.72 -74.51 -15.91
N HIS A 362 17.85 -75.75 -15.42
CA HIS A 362 17.34 -76.97 -16.04
C HIS A 362 16.49 -77.78 -15.06
N PRO A 363 15.17 -77.49 -14.95
CA PRO A 363 14.29 -78.15 -13.97
C PRO A 363 14.15 -79.67 -14.17
N CYS A 364 14.59 -80.21 -15.31
CA CYS A 364 14.52 -81.63 -15.64
C CYS A 364 15.76 -82.44 -15.20
N ASN A 365 16.83 -81.80 -14.70
CA ASN A 365 18.04 -82.50 -14.25
C ASN A 365 18.22 -82.29 -12.73
N GLY A 366 17.97 -83.34 -11.94
CA GLY A 366 17.98 -83.29 -10.47
C GLY A 366 19.37 -83.14 -9.81
N GLN A 367 20.45 -83.04 -10.61
CA GLN A 367 21.85 -82.97 -10.15
C GLN A 367 22.65 -81.82 -10.78
N SER A 368 22.05 -80.66 -11.05
CA SER A 368 22.85 -79.48 -11.38
C SER A 368 23.41 -78.85 -10.09
N GLU A 369 24.73 -78.84 -9.92
CA GLU A 369 25.42 -78.16 -8.81
C GLU A 369 25.39 -76.62 -8.93
N VAL A 370 24.87 -76.08 -10.04
CA VAL A 370 24.83 -74.63 -10.32
C VAL A 370 23.41 -74.13 -10.17
N LEU A 371 23.13 -73.42 -9.08
CA LEU A 371 21.93 -72.59 -8.97
C LEU A 371 22.29 -71.17 -9.43
N GLU A 372 21.39 -70.55 -10.20
CA GLU A 372 21.54 -69.16 -10.64
C GLU A 372 20.55 -68.27 -9.88
N ASN A 373 21.00 -67.06 -9.55
CA ASN A 373 20.20 -66.01 -8.95
C ASN A 373 20.07 -64.85 -9.93
N GLU A 374 18.84 -64.42 -10.18
CA GLU A 374 18.55 -63.32 -11.10
C GLU A 374 18.79 -61.94 -10.48
N PHE A 375 18.88 -61.82 -9.15
CA PHE A 375 19.17 -60.57 -8.44
C PHE A 375 20.68 -60.30 -8.34
N THR A 376 21.26 -59.84 -9.45
CA THR A 376 22.59 -59.19 -9.46
C THR A 376 22.49 -57.72 -9.00
N LEU A 377 23.61 -57.06 -8.68
CA LEU A 377 23.60 -55.64 -8.26
C LEU A 377 22.92 -54.73 -9.30
N MET A 378 23.20 -54.95 -10.59
CA MET A 378 22.59 -54.19 -11.67
C MET A 378 21.10 -54.49 -11.84
N ASN A 379 20.70 -55.77 -11.71
CA ASN A 379 19.30 -56.16 -11.77
C ASN A 379 18.51 -55.66 -10.55
N SER A 380 19.15 -55.55 -9.38
CA SER A 380 18.53 -54.96 -8.19
C SER A 380 18.36 -53.45 -8.31
N LEU A 381 19.32 -52.74 -8.92
CA LEU A 381 19.18 -51.32 -9.25
C LEU A 381 18.07 -51.09 -10.29
N TRP A 382 17.92 -52.02 -11.23
CA TRP A 382 16.85 -52.01 -12.23
C TRP A 382 15.47 -52.29 -11.60
N PHE A 383 15.40 -53.23 -10.65
CA PHE A 383 14.20 -53.52 -9.88
C PHE A 383 13.71 -52.31 -9.05
N THR A 384 14.63 -51.64 -8.34
CA THR A 384 14.30 -50.50 -7.48
C THR A 384 13.94 -49.24 -8.28
N ILE A 385 14.51 -49.03 -9.47
CA ILE A 385 14.13 -47.91 -10.34
C ILE A 385 12.80 -48.18 -11.07
N GLY A 386 12.56 -49.42 -11.51
CA GLY A 386 11.30 -49.81 -12.15
C GLY A 386 10.08 -49.69 -11.23
N SER A 387 10.27 -49.92 -9.93
CA SER A 387 9.26 -49.66 -8.90
C SER A 387 9.07 -48.17 -8.60
N LEU A 388 10.15 -47.36 -8.57
CA LEU A 388 10.04 -45.90 -8.43
C LEU A 388 9.31 -45.25 -9.62
N MET A 389 9.48 -45.77 -10.84
CA MET A 389 8.83 -45.27 -12.05
C MET A 389 7.44 -45.85 -12.30
N GLN A 390 6.89 -46.66 -11.39
CA GLN A 390 5.58 -47.33 -11.50
C GLN A 390 5.39 -48.23 -12.75
N GLN A 391 6.48 -48.69 -13.38
CA GLN A 391 6.42 -49.58 -14.55
C GLN A 391 6.54 -51.06 -14.17
N GLY A 392 7.05 -51.36 -12.97
CA GLY A 392 7.36 -52.71 -12.53
C GLY A 392 8.67 -53.21 -13.15
N SER A 393 9.03 -54.46 -12.83
CA SER A 393 10.21 -55.14 -13.38
C SER A 393 9.85 -56.59 -13.67
N ASP A 394 10.45 -57.15 -14.72
CA ASP A 394 10.22 -58.56 -15.09
C ASP A 394 10.69 -59.54 -14.00
N ILE A 395 11.61 -59.09 -13.15
CA ILE A 395 12.17 -59.87 -12.04
C ILE A 395 11.37 -59.56 -10.78
N ALA A 396 10.81 -60.59 -10.14
CA ALA A 396 10.02 -60.46 -8.92
C ALA A 396 10.68 -61.20 -7.74
N PRO A 397 10.72 -60.60 -6.53
CA PRO A 397 11.26 -61.26 -5.35
C PRO A 397 10.40 -62.47 -4.95
N LYS A 398 11.05 -63.63 -4.76
CA LYS A 398 10.39 -64.89 -4.42
C LYS A 398 10.42 -65.18 -2.92
N ALA A 399 11.53 -64.84 -2.25
CA ALA A 399 11.69 -65.04 -0.82
C ALA A 399 10.80 -64.09 0.01
N VAL A 400 10.38 -64.55 1.19
CA VAL A 400 9.52 -63.76 2.09
C VAL A 400 10.25 -62.50 2.59
N SER A 401 11.55 -62.62 2.89
CA SER A 401 12.38 -61.49 3.36
C SER A 401 12.52 -60.39 2.30
N THR A 402 12.77 -60.75 1.04
CA THR A 402 12.90 -59.78 -0.05
C THR A 402 11.58 -59.19 -0.50
N ARG A 403 10.47 -59.94 -0.37
CA ARG A 403 9.11 -59.40 -0.52
C ARG A 403 8.75 -58.36 0.55
N MET A 404 9.18 -58.54 1.80
CA MET A 404 8.97 -57.53 2.84
C MET A 404 9.74 -56.24 2.56
N VAL A 405 11.01 -56.35 2.15
CA VAL A 405 11.82 -55.19 1.73
C VAL A 405 11.20 -54.49 0.51
N ALA A 406 10.78 -55.24 -0.50
CA ALA A 406 10.11 -54.70 -1.67
C ALA A 406 8.76 -54.05 -1.32
N GLY A 407 7.97 -54.65 -0.42
CA GLY A 407 6.70 -54.09 0.04
C GLY A 407 6.86 -52.77 0.79
N MET A 408 7.87 -52.67 1.67
CA MET A 408 8.20 -51.41 2.36
C MET A 408 8.67 -50.33 1.37
N TRP A 409 9.49 -50.71 0.39
CA TRP A 409 9.92 -49.82 -0.68
C TRP A 409 8.73 -49.33 -1.52
N TRP A 410 7.82 -50.22 -1.93
CA TRP A 410 6.63 -49.86 -2.71
C TRP A 410 5.73 -48.88 -1.95
N PHE A 411 5.50 -49.11 -0.66
CA PHE A 411 4.73 -48.19 0.17
C PHE A 411 5.40 -46.81 0.26
N PHE A 412 6.71 -46.76 0.46
CA PHE A 412 7.48 -45.52 0.46
C PHE A 412 7.40 -44.79 -0.89
N THR A 413 7.61 -45.49 -2.01
CA THR A 413 7.54 -44.89 -3.35
C THR A 413 6.14 -44.39 -3.68
N LEU A 414 5.09 -45.09 -3.24
CA LEU A 414 3.70 -44.67 -3.44
C LEU A 414 3.46 -43.33 -2.74
N ILE A 415 3.81 -43.20 -1.46
CA ILE A 415 3.66 -41.95 -0.71
C ILE A 415 4.43 -40.81 -1.37
N MET A 416 5.68 -41.07 -1.77
CA MET A 416 6.54 -40.05 -2.37
C MET A 416 5.99 -39.55 -3.71
N ILE A 417 5.52 -40.44 -4.58
CA ILE A 417 4.97 -40.06 -5.88
C ILE A 417 3.63 -39.35 -5.71
N SER A 418 2.75 -39.84 -4.84
CA SER A 418 1.49 -39.16 -4.52
C SER A 418 1.74 -37.74 -3.98
N SER A 419 2.71 -37.56 -3.08
CA SER A 419 3.09 -36.23 -2.58
C SER A 419 3.68 -35.34 -3.66
N TYR A 420 4.54 -35.87 -4.53
CA TYR A 420 5.10 -35.14 -5.66
C TYR A 420 4.00 -34.68 -6.63
N THR A 421 3.09 -35.57 -7.02
CA THR A 421 1.98 -35.22 -7.93
C THR A 421 1.05 -34.16 -7.34
N ALA A 422 0.76 -34.24 -6.04
CA ALA A 422 -0.05 -33.23 -5.33
C ALA A 422 0.66 -31.87 -5.27
N ASN A 423 1.93 -31.83 -4.89
CA ASN A 423 2.70 -30.59 -4.79
C ASN A 423 2.99 -29.97 -6.16
N LEU A 424 3.23 -30.79 -7.19
CA LEU A 424 3.40 -30.33 -8.57
C LEU A 424 2.10 -29.68 -9.07
N ALA A 425 0.94 -30.30 -8.85
CA ALA A 425 -0.35 -29.73 -9.22
C ALA A 425 -0.60 -28.38 -8.52
N ALA A 426 -0.31 -28.28 -7.21
CA ALA A 426 -0.42 -27.02 -6.46
C ALA A 426 0.60 -25.96 -6.92
N PHE A 427 1.81 -26.38 -7.30
CA PHE A 427 2.84 -25.45 -7.77
C PHE A 427 2.50 -24.88 -9.16
N LEU A 428 1.93 -25.69 -10.04
CA LEU A 428 1.54 -25.27 -11.39
C LEU A 428 0.33 -24.32 -11.41
N THR A 429 -0.51 -24.34 -10.36
CA THR A 429 -1.65 -23.40 -10.23
C THR A 429 -1.25 -22.07 -9.60
N VAL A 430 -0.17 -22.01 -8.83
CA VAL A 430 0.30 -20.80 -8.17
C VAL A 430 1.30 -20.05 -9.06
N GLU A 431 0.79 -19.09 -9.81
CA GLU A 431 1.63 -18.12 -10.50
C GLU A 431 2.20 -17.11 -9.49
N ARG A 432 3.50 -17.17 -9.22
CA ARG A 432 4.17 -16.20 -8.36
C ARG A 432 4.44 -14.91 -9.12
N MET A 433 3.80 -13.82 -8.70
CA MET A 433 4.22 -12.47 -9.06
C MET A 433 5.37 -12.07 -8.14
N ASP A 434 6.55 -11.82 -8.72
CA ASP A 434 7.71 -11.34 -7.96
C ASP A 434 7.74 -9.81 -8.01
N SER A 435 7.54 -9.15 -6.85
CA SER A 435 7.62 -7.70 -6.75
C SER A 435 8.99 -7.30 -6.23
N PRO A 436 9.76 -6.46 -6.96
CA PRO A 436 11.08 -6.05 -6.50
C PRO A 436 11.04 -5.09 -5.30
N ILE A 437 9.88 -4.52 -5.00
CA ILE A 437 9.65 -3.56 -3.90
C ILE A 437 8.29 -3.83 -3.24
N GLU A 438 8.25 -3.80 -1.92
CA GLU A 438 7.00 -3.87 -1.13
C GLU A 438 6.82 -2.62 -0.26
N SER A 439 7.93 -1.99 0.14
CA SER A 439 7.94 -0.83 1.03
C SER A 439 8.85 0.31 0.56
N ALA A 440 8.67 1.50 1.14
CA ALA A 440 9.59 2.62 0.94
C ALA A 440 10.99 2.36 1.51
N GLU A 441 11.12 1.49 2.52
CA GLU A 441 12.41 1.11 3.08
C GLU A 441 13.27 0.33 2.09
N ASP A 442 12.64 -0.54 1.29
CA ASP A 442 13.32 -1.31 0.26
C ASP A 442 13.92 -0.38 -0.79
N LEU A 443 13.16 0.65 -1.20
CA LEU A 443 13.64 1.71 -2.07
C LEU A 443 14.83 2.47 -1.47
N ALA A 444 14.84 2.72 -0.16
CA ALA A 444 15.95 3.41 0.50
C ALA A 444 17.23 2.56 0.63
N LYS A 445 17.09 1.24 0.71
CA LYS A 445 18.21 0.28 0.82
C LYS A 445 18.90 0.05 -0.53
N GLN A 446 18.16 0.08 -1.63
CA GLN A 446 18.67 -0.19 -2.99
C GLN A 446 18.87 1.09 -3.82
N THR A 447 19.72 1.01 -4.85
CA THR A 447 20.03 2.14 -5.75
C THR A 447 19.66 1.88 -7.22
N LYS A 448 19.17 0.67 -7.54
CA LYS A 448 18.85 0.25 -8.91
C LYS A 448 17.60 0.94 -9.44
N ILE A 449 16.54 1.01 -8.63
CA ILE A 449 15.31 1.73 -8.94
C ILE A 449 15.46 3.17 -8.40
N LYS A 450 15.44 4.15 -9.31
CA LYS A 450 15.44 5.57 -8.93
C LYS A 450 14.04 5.97 -8.48
N TYR A 451 13.93 6.94 -7.59
CA TYR A 451 12.63 7.47 -7.16
C TYR A 451 12.68 8.97 -7.01
N GLY A 452 11.53 9.63 -7.20
CA GLY A 452 11.39 11.07 -7.13
C GLY A 452 9.95 11.50 -6.90
N ALA A 453 9.77 12.80 -6.66
CA ALA A 453 8.48 13.43 -6.39
C ALA A 453 8.31 14.69 -7.24
N LEU A 454 7.13 15.33 -7.15
CA LEU A 454 6.87 16.62 -7.78
C LEU A 454 7.78 17.71 -7.18
N LYS A 455 8.48 18.47 -8.03
CA LYS A 455 9.35 19.57 -7.62
C LYS A 455 8.54 20.69 -6.95
N GLY A 456 8.92 21.08 -5.73
CA GLY A 456 8.21 22.12 -4.97
C GLY A 456 6.85 21.68 -4.42
N GLY A 457 6.48 20.39 -4.55
CA GLY A 457 5.27 19.83 -3.96
C GLY A 457 5.38 19.57 -2.46
N SER A 458 4.24 19.37 -1.81
CA SER A 458 4.15 19.01 -0.38
C SER A 458 4.86 17.68 -0.07
N THR A 459 4.83 16.72 -0.99
CA THR A 459 5.57 15.45 -0.88
C THR A 459 7.08 15.64 -0.84
N ALA A 460 7.64 16.50 -1.69
CA ALA A 460 9.08 16.78 -1.67
C ALA A 460 9.49 17.51 -0.38
N ALA A 461 8.69 18.49 0.06
CA ALA A 461 8.91 19.19 1.33
C ALA A 461 8.83 18.22 2.53
N PHE A 462 7.90 17.26 2.51
CA PHE A 462 7.78 16.24 3.55
C PHE A 462 9.08 15.44 3.73
N PHE A 463 9.69 14.94 2.64
CA PHE A 463 10.95 14.18 2.75
C PHE A 463 12.13 15.07 3.18
N ARG A 464 12.16 16.34 2.76
CA ARG A 464 13.18 17.30 3.16
C ARG A 464 13.14 17.62 4.66
N ASP A 465 11.94 17.85 5.18
CA ASP A 465 11.72 18.33 6.55
C ASP A 465 11.46 17.17 7.54
N SER A 466 11.47 15.92 7.07
CA SER A 466 11.25 14.72 7.89
C SER A 466 12.38 14.46 8.90
N ASN A 467 12.01 13.99 10.09
CA ASN A 467 12.95 13.54 11.12
C ASN A 467 13.19 12.02 11.12
N PHE A 468 12.58 11.28 10.20
CA PHE A 468 12.76 9.83 10.12
C PHE A 468 14.00 9.47 9.29
N SER A 469 14.90 8.64 9.84
CA SER A 469 16.20 8.33 9.24
C SER A 469 16.11 7.75 7.82
N THR A 470 15.12 6.88 7.57
CA THR A 470 14.86 6.33 6.22
C THR A 470 14.48 7.44 5.23
N TYR A 471 13.60 8.37 5.63
CA TYR A 471 13.12 9.45 4.77
C TYR A 471 14.19 10.52 4.53
N GLN A 472 15.03 10.82 5.51
CA GLN A 472 16.20 11.68 5.34
C GLN A 472 17.22 11.08 4.36
N ARG A 473 17.45 9.77 4.42
CA ARG A 473 18.29 9.05 3.45
C ARG A 473 17.68 9.10 2.05
N MET A 474 16.37 8.90 1.93
CA MET A 474 15.65 9.04 0.66
C MET A 474 15.76 10.46 0.11
N TRP A 475 15.60 11.49 0.93
CA TRP A 475 15.78 12.89 0.52
C TRP A 475 17.19 13.17 0.04
N SER A 476 18.19 12.74 0.80
CA SER A 476 19.61 12.90 0.43
C SER A 476 19.93 12.23 -0.91
N PHE A 477 19.33 11.07 -1.18
CA PHE A 477 19.42 10.42 -2.48
C PHE A 477 18.71 11.22 -3.58
N MET A 478 17.48 11.69 -3.34
CA MET A 478 16.72 12.48 -4.33
C MET A 478 17.42 13.79 -4.69
N ASP A 479 18.04 14.46 -3.72
CA ASP A 479 18.75 15.72 -3.90
C ASP A 479 20.10 15.54 -4.62
N SER A 480 20.82 14.45 -4.30
CA SER A 480 22.13 14.15 -4.93
C SER A 480 22.05 13.45 -6.29
N ALA A 481 20.90 12.89 -6.66
CA ALA A 481 20.75 12.10 -7.88
C ALA A 481 20.87 12.93 -9.17
N LYS A 482 21.77 12.50 -10.08
CA LYS A 482 21.92 13.02 -11.44
C LYS A 482 21.62 11.91 -12.48
N PRO A 483 20.80 12.15 -13.52
CA PRO A 483 19.95 13.32 -13.77
C PRO A 483 18.83 13.48 -12.74
N THR A 484 18.23 14.66 -12.68
CA THR A 484 17.22 15.02 -11.67
C THR A 484 16.08 14.00 -11.62
N VAL A 485 15.75 13.54 -10.41
CA VAL A 485 14.63 12.62 -10.17
C VAL A 485 13.30 13.36 -10.04
N PHE A 486 13.33 14.63 -9.62
CA PHE A 486 12.13 15.45 -9.53
C PHE A 486 11.49 15.73 -10.90
N THR A 487 10.16 15.77 -10.93
CA THR A 487 9.37 16.13 -12.13
C THR A 487 8.64 17.45 -11.93
N SER A 488 8.23 18.10 -13.02
CA SER A 488 7.54 19.39 -12.98
C SER A 488 6.02 19.25 -12.85
N SER A 489 5.47 18.11 -13.28
CA SER A 489 4.04 17.76 -13.16
C SER A 489 3.85 16.30 -12.75
N ASN A 490 2.70 15.99 -12.18
CA ASN A 490 2.30 14.61 -11.86
C ASN A 490 2.19 13.76 -13.12
N VAL A 491 1.70 14.33 -14.24
CA VAL A 491 1.57 13.62 -15.53
C VAL A 491 2.94 13.20 -16.05
N GLU A 492 3.93 14.09 -15.97
CA GLU A 492 5.33 13.78 -16.34
C GLU A 492 5.91 12.66 -15.46
N GLY A 493 5.59 12.66 -14.16
CA GLY A 493 5.98 11.61 -13.22
C GLY A 493 5.42 10.24 -13.59
N VAL A 494 4.14 10.17 -13.93
CA VAL A 494 3.46 8.95 -14.39
C VAL A 494 4.09 8.44 -15.69
N ASP A 495 4.27 9.31 -16.68
CA ASP A 495 4.88 8.97 -17.97
C ASP A 495 6.31 8.43 -17.81
N ARG A 496 7.06 8.99 -16.86
CA ARG A 496 8.42 8.56 -16.55
C ARG A 496 8.45 7.14 -15.97
N VAL A 497 7.49 6.77 -15.12
CA VAL A 497 7.36 5.40 -14.59
C VAL A 497 7.05 4.41 -15.72
N ILE A 498 6.12 4.77 -16.61
CA ILE A 498 5.73 3.95 -17.77
C ILE A 498 6.95 3.72 -18.69
N LYS A 499 7.64 4.80 -19.08
CA LYS A 499 8.81 4.76 -19.96
C LYS A 499 10.02 4.09 -19.31
N GLY A 500 10.16 4.20 -18.00
CA GLY A 500 11.28 3.64 -17.23
C GLY A 500 11.27 2.11 -17.12
N LYS A 501 10.20 1.42 -17.51
CA LYS A 501 10.10 -0.06 -17.50
C LYS A 501 10.61 -0.70 -16.19
N GLY A 502 10.28 -0.10 -15.05
CA GLY A 502 10.69 -0.59 -13.72
C GLY A 502 12.01 -0.03 -13.17
N SER A 503 12.69 0.89 -13.87
CA SER A 503 13.88 1.56 -13.31
C SER A 503 13.57 2.81 -12.49
N TYR A 504 12.30 3.22 -12.45
CA TYR A 504 11.86 4.44 -11.78
C TYR A 504 10.52 4.25 -11.05
N ALA A 505 10.43 4.73 -9.82
CA ALA A 505 9.21 4.80 -9.02
C ALA A 505 8.86 6.27 -8.73
N PHE A 506 7.58 6.59 -8.65
CA PHE A 506 7.14 7.98 -8.43
C PHE A 506 6.34 8.11 -7.14
N LEU A 507 6.76 9.05 -6.30
CA LEU A 507 6.12 9.35 -5.02
C LEU A 507 5.06 10.42 -5.26
N MET A 508 3.79 10.05 -5.11
CA MET A 508 2.64 10.92 -5.26
C MET A 508 1.55 10.56 -4.25
N GLU A 509 0.53 11.41 -4.17
CA GLU A 509 -0.60 11.21 -3.26
C GLU A 509 -1.47 10.02 -3.71
N SER A 510 -1.95 9.24 -2.74
CA SER A 510 -2.69 7.99 -2.98
C SER A 510 -3.94 8.18 -3.83
N THR A 511 -4.64 9.30 -3.67
CA THR A 511 -5.82 9.65 -4.46
C THR A 511 -5.48 9.84 -5.94
N SER A 512 -4.34 10.48 -6.25
CA SER A 512 -3.85 10.60 -7.62
C SER A 512 -3.41 9.25 -8.19
N ILE A 513 -2.80 8.39 -7.37
CA ILE A 513 -2.40 7.03 -7.75
C ILE A 513 -3.64 6.19 -8.11
N GLU A 514 -4.65 6.17 -7.25
CA GLU A 514 -5.93 5.48 -7.48
C GLU A 514 -6.55 5.91 -8.81
N TYR A 515 -6.52 7.22 -9.11
CA TYR A 515 -7.06 7.76 -10.36
C TYR A 515 -6.31 7.26 -11.60
N VAL A 516 -4.98 7.19 -11.52
CA VAL A 516 -4.11 6.75 -12.62
C VAL A 516 -4.22 5.25 -12.86
N ILE A 517 -4.25 4.43 -11.80
CA ILE A 517 -4.34 2.97 -11.91
C ILE A 517 -5.67 2.52 -12.52
N GLU A 518 -6.77 3.19 -12.22
CA GLU A 518 -8.08 2.89 -12.82
C GLU A 518 -8.11 3.08 -14.35
N ARG A 519 -7.16 3.85 -14.89
CA ARG A 519 -7.00 4.14 -16.34
C ARG A 519 -5.86 3.38 -16.98
N ASN A 520 -4.82 3.08 -16.22
CA ASN A 520 -3.62 2.44 -16.74
C ASN A 520 -3.28 1.18 -15.93
N CYS A 521 -3.59 0.03 -16.53
CA CYS A 521 -3.51 -1.27 -15.87
C CYS A 521 -2.08 -1.81 -15.73
N ASP A 522 -1.12 -1.17 -16.41
CA ASP A 522 0.31 -1.44 -16.28
C ASP A 522 0.91 -0.90 -14.98
N LEU A 523 0.17 -0.08 -14.23
CA LEU A 523 0.64 0.58 -13.02
C LEU A 523 -0.04 -0.01 -11.79
N THR A 524 0.66 0.08 -10.66
CA THR A 524 0.18 -0.41 -9.37
C THR A 524 0.68 0.48 -8.24
N GLN A 525 -0.05 0.48 -7.14
CA GLN A 525 0.35 1.13 -5.90
C GLN A 525 1.17 0.14 -5.09
N VAL A 526 2.36 0.56 -4.65
CA VAL A 526 3.24 -0.27 -3.81
C VAL A 526 3.21 0.23 -2.38
N GLY A 527 3.00 -0.69 -1.44
CA GLY A 527 2.97 -0.42 -0.02
C GLY A 527 1.71 0.32 0.44
N GLY A 528 1.73 0.71 1.72
CA GLY A 528 0.66 1.50 2.34
C GLY A 528 0.80 3.01 2.11
N LEU A 529 0.08 3.77 2.93
CA LEU A 529 0.26 5.21 3.05
C LEU A 529 1.46 5.49 3.98
N LEU A 530 2.41 6.29 3.53
CA LEU A 530 3.61 6.65 4.30
C LEU A 530 3.33 7.71 5.39
N ASP A 531 2.24 8.45 5.23
CA ASP A 531 1.73 9.44 6.16
C ASP A 531 0.18 9.48 6.11
N SER A 532 -0.41 10.26 7.01
CA SER A 532 -1.85 10.54 7.04
C SER A 532 -2.06 12.03 6.84
N LYS A 533 -2.66 12.39 5.70
CA LYS A 533 -2.92 13.76 5.25
C LYS A 533 -4.38 13.89 4.82
N GLY A 534 -4.80 15.12 4.59
CA GLY A 534 -6.09 15.40 3.99
C GLY A 534 -6.05 16.61 3.08
N TYR A 535 -6.97 16.65 2.12
CA TYR A 535 -7.30 17.87 1.39
C TYR A 535 -8.35 18.65 2.15
N GLY A 536 -8.11 19.95 2.27
CA GLY A 536 -9.03 20.92 2.86
C GLY A 536 -9.28 22.07 1.91
N ILE A 537 -10.34 22.81 2.17
CA ILE A 537 -10.62 24.06 1.47
C ILE A 537 -9.92 25.17 2.25
N ALA A 538 -9.09 25.97 1.57
CA ALA A 538 -8.36 27.07 2.20
C ALA A 538 -9.11 28.40 2.04
N MET A 539 -9.04 29.24 3.05
CA MET A 539 -9.64 30.58 3.11
C MET A 539 -8.64 31.57 3.70
N PRO A 540 -8.79 32.88 3.43
CA PRO A 540 -8.01 33.90 4.12
C PRO A 540 -8.09 33.72 5.65
N PRO A 541 -7.03 34.10 6.39
CA PRO A 541 -6.99 33.95 7.84
C PRO A 541 -8.13 34.69 8.51
N ASN A 542 -8.68 34.11 9.58
CA ASN A 542 -9.83 34.59 10.35
C ASN A 542 -11.12 34.73 9.54
N SER A 543 -11.33 33.87 8.53
CA SER A 543 -12.54 33.91 7.71
C SER A 543 -13.79 33.48 8.50
N PRO A 544 -14.84 34.32 8.57
CA PRO A 544 -16.07 33.99 9.32
C PRO A 544 -16.86 32.84 8.70
N TYR A 545 -16.58 32.49 7.43
CA TYR A 545 -17.30 31.46 6.69
C TYR A 545 -16.77 30.04 6.95
N ARG A 546 -15.60 29.91 7.59
CA ARG A 546 -14.92 28.63 7.80
C ARG A 546 -15.78 27.62 8.52
N THR A 547 -16.47 28.05 9.57
CA THR A 547 -17.31 27.19 10.39
C THR A 547 -18.54 26.71 9.62
N ALA A 548 -19.18 27.58 8.85
CA ALA A 548 -20.36 27.23 8.04
C ALA A 548 -20.00 26.24 6.92
N ILE A 549 -18.89 26.49 6.20
CA ILE A 549 -18.42 25.59 5.14
C ILE A 549 -17.97 24.25 5.71
N SER A 550 -17.26 24.24 6.85
CA SER A 550 -16.87 23.00 7.52
C SER A 550 -18.09 22.19 7.97
N GLY A 551 -19.13 22.83 8.50
CA GLY A 551 -20.40 22.19 8.82
C GLY A 551 -21.10 21.59 7.60
N ALA A 552 -21.06 22.27 6.45
CA ALA A 552 -21.58 21.73 5.20
C ALA A 552 -20.80 20.50 4.70
N ILE A 553 -19.46 20.49 4.84
CA ILE A 553 -18.62 19.33 4.50
C ILE A 553 -18.97 18.14 5.39
N LEU A 554 -19.12 18.35 6.70
CA LEU A 554 -19.53 17.30 7.64
C LEU A 554 -20.89 16.71 7.25
N LYS A 555 -21.86 17.57 6.92
CA LYS A 555 -23.17 17.11 6.42
C LYS A 555 -23.05 16.27 5.14
N LEU A 556 -22.21 16.68 4.18
CA LEU A 556 -21.97 15.89 2.96
C LEU A 556 -21.27 14.55 3.24
N GLN A 557 -20.46 14.48 4.30
CA GLN A 557 -19.80 13.26 4.74
C GLN A 557 -20.78 12.30 5.42
N GLU A 558 -21.65 12.80 6.31
CA GLU A 558 -22.70 12.02 6.98
C GLU A 558 -23.74 11.48 5.98
N GLU A 559 -24.11 12.28 4.98
CA GLU A 559 -24.99 11.84 3.88
C GLU A 559 -24.32 10.85 2.90
N GLY A 560 -23.01 10.61 3.02
CA GLY A 560 -22.25 9.75 2.11
C GLY A 560 -22.03 10.33 0.71
N LYS A 561 -22.40 11.60 0.47
CA LYS A 561 -22.26 12.25 -0.85
C LYS A 561 -20.81 12.40 -1.29
N LEU A 562 -19.89 12.66 -0.36
CA LEU A 562 -18.45 12.74 -0.69
C LEU A 562 -17.94 11.43 -1.31
N HIS A 563 -18.41 10.28 -0.80
CA HIS A 563 -18.06 8.95 -1.34
C HIS A 563 -18.69 8.71 -2.72
N LEU A 564 -19.94 9.13 -2.93
CA LEU A 564 -20.61 9.06 -4.24
C LEU A 564 -19.86 9.90 -5.28
N LEU A 565 -19.48 11.14 -4.94
CA LEU A 565 -18.67 11.99 -5.81
C LEU A 565 -17.30 11.38 -6.10
N LYS A 566 -16.63 10.78 -5.10
CA LYS A 566 -15.35 10.11 -5.30
C LYS A 566 -15.50 8.94 -6.28
N THR A 567 -16.51 8.09 -6.08
CA THR A 567 -16.77 6.93 -6.96
C THR A 567 -17.03 7.37 -8.40
N ARG A 568 -17.87 8.39 -8.58
CA ARG A 568 -18.18 8.96 -9.90
C ARG A 568 -16.93 9.43 -10.66
N TRP A 569 -16.07 10.21 -10.01
CA TRP A 569 -14.92 10.83 -10.68
C TRP A 569 -13.70 9.90 -10.84
N TRP A 570 -13.52 8.93 -9.94
CA TRP A 570 -12.42 7.97 -10.04
C TRP A 570 -12.76 6.78 -10.94
N LYS A 571 -13.94 6.17 -10.76
CA LYS A 571 -14.30 4.87 -11.33
C LYS A 571 -15.28 4.92 -12.50
N GLU A 572 -16.11 5.96 -12.63
CA GLU A 572 -17.17 5.98 -13.66
C GLU A 572 -16.85 6.93 -14.83
N LYS A 573 -16.36 8.13 -14.54
CA LYS A 573 -16.10 9.16 -15.57
C LYS A 573 -14.70 9.10 -16.16
N ARG A 574 -14.53 9.66 -17.37
CA ARG A 574 -13.25 9.86 -18.08
C ARG A 574 -12.38 8.58 -18.11
N GLY A 575 -12.97 7.44 -18.49
CA GLY A 575 -12.27 6.16 -18.60
C GLY A 575 -11.86 5.52 -17.26
N GLY A 576 -12.52 5.88 -16.16
CA GLY A 576 -12.38 5.13 -14.90
C GLY A 576 -12.95 3.72 -15.03
N GLY A 577 -12.39 2.76 -14.28
CA GLY A 577 -12.88 1.38 -14.25
C GLY A 577 -12.43 0.51 -15.43
N SER A 578 -11.62 1.02 -16.36
CA SER A 578 -11.12 0.26 -17.52
C SER A 578 -10.32 -0.98 -17.12
N CYS A 579 -9.71 -0.98 -15.93
CA CYS A 579 -8.88 -2.09 -15.44
C CYS A 579 -9.64 -3.15 -14.61
N ARG A 580 -10.98 -3.05 -14.45
CA ARG A 580 -11.77 -4.04 -13.67
C ARG A 580 -11.91 -5.40 -14.34
N ASP A 581 -11.77 -5.47 -15.67
CA ASP A 581 -11.97 -6.72 -16.43
C ASP A 581 -10.79 -7.70 -16.38
N ASP A 582 -9.59 -7.25 -15.98
CA ASP A 582 -8.41 -8.12 -15.91
C ASP A 582 -8.34 -8.94 -14.60
N THR A 583 -8.86 -8.40 -13.50
CA THR A 583 -8.81 -9.06 -12.20
C THR A 583 -9.80 -10.23 -12.11
N SER A 584 -10.98 -10.12 -12.74
CA SER A 584 -12.00 -11.19 -12.75
C SER A 584 -11.68 -12.32 -13.74
N LYS A 585 -11.04 -12.01 -14.87
CA LYS A 585 -10.60 -13.02 -15.84
C LYS A 585 -9.37 -13.80 -15.38
N SER A 586 -8.48 -13.19 -14.58
CA SER A 586 -7.28 -13.87 -14.08
C SER A 586 -7.50 -14.77 -12.85
N SER A 587 -8.62 -14.63 -12.13
CA SER A 587 -8.87 -15.39 -10.89
C SER A 587 -9.81 -16.58 -11.05
N SER A 588 -10.40 -16.80 -12.23
CA SER A 588 -11.48 -17.80 -12.41
C SER A 588 -11.34 -18.72 -13.62
N ALA A 589 -10.46 -18.42 -14.58
CA ALA A 589 -10.10 -19.35 -15.64
C ALA A 589 -8.78 -20.03 -15.25
N ALA A 590 -8.80 -21.36 -15.09
CA ALA A 590 -7.56 -22.12 -14.99
C ALA A 590 -6.75 -21.86 -16.26
N ASN A 591 -5.59 -21.22 -16.13
CA ASN A 591 -4.71 -20.98 -17.26
C ASN A 591 -4.26 -22.32 -17.87
N GLU A 592 -4.33 -22.43 -19.19
CA GLU A 592 -3.88 -23.61 -19.91
C GLU A 592 -2.38 -23.88 -19.61
N LEU A 593 -2.01 -25.14 -19.39
CA LEU A 593 -0.62 -25.52 -19.18
C LEU A 593 0.16 -25.31 -20.48
N GLY A 594 0.89 -24.20 -20.56
CA GLY A 594 1.75 -23.90 -21.70
C GLY A 594 2.96 -24.82 -21.81
N LEU A 595 3.51 -24.96 -23.02
CA LEU A 595 4.74 -25.71 -23.30
C LEU A 595 5.92 -25.25 -22.43
N ALA A 596 5.95 -23.98 -22.01
CA ALA A 596 6.98 -23.44 -21.11
C ALA A 596 7.04 -24.17 -19.76
N ASN A 597 5.93 -24.68 -19.24
CA ASN A 597 5.87 -25.38 -17.95
C ASN A 597 6.44 -26.80 -18.05
N VAL A 598 6.34 -27.43 -19.22
CA VAL A 598 6.74 -28.83 -19.46
C VAL A 598 8.04 -28.92 -20.29
N GLY A 599 8.54 -27.80 -20.80
CA GLY A 599 9.68 -27.75 -21.72
C GLY A 599 10.94 -28.44 -21.21
N GLY A 600 11.25 -28.33 -19.90
CA GLY A 600 12.41 -29.00 -19.31
C GLY A 600 12.37 -30.53 -19.38
N VAL A 601 11.18 -31.13 -19.34
CA VAL A 601 11.02 -32.59 -19.46
C VAL A 601 11.47 -33.07 -20.84
N PHE A 602 11.14 -32.33 -21.90
CA PHE A 602 11.59 -32.64 -23.26
C PHE A 602 13.11 -32.52 -23.43
N VAL A 603 13.73 -31.53 -22.77
CA VAL A 603 15.19 -31.36 -22.79
C VAL A 603 15.89 -32.56 -22.13
N VAL A 604 15.38 -33.02 -20.99
CA VAL A 604 15.92 -34.22 -20.30
C VAL A 604 15.75 -35.47 -21.15
N LEU A 605 14.60 -35.64 -21.82
CA LEU A 605 14.35 -36.77 -22.72
C LEU A 605 15.34 -36.80 -23.89
N MET A 606 15.53 -35.67 -24.57
CA MET A 606 16.48 -35.58 -25.69
C MET A 606 17.92 -35.81 -25.22
N GLY A 607 18.29 -35.26 -24.07
CA GLY A 607 19.60 -35.50 -23.45
C GLY A 607 19.83 -36.97 -23.13
N GLY A 608 18.84 -37.63 -22.52
CA GLY A 608 18.89 -39.06 -22.18
C GLY A 608 19.03 -39.95 -23.42
N MET A 609 18.25 -39.67 -24.47
CA MET A 609 18.37 -40.39 -25.75
C MET A 609 19.75 -40.19 -26.39
N GLY A 610 20.29 -38.96 -26.34
CA GLY A 610 21.63 -38.67 -26.84
C GLY A 610 22.72 -39.45 -26.09
N VAL A 611 22.67 -39.47 -24.75
CA VAL A 611 23.62 -40.25 -23.93
C VAL A 611 23.49 -41.75 -24.21
N ALA A 612 22.27 -42.27 -24.32
CA ALA A 612 22.05 -43.68 -24.67
C ALA A 612 22.63 -44.04 -26.04
N CYS A 613 22.45 -43.18 -27.05
CA CYS A 613 23.08 -43.37 -28.37
C CYS A 613 24.61 -43.38 -28.27
N VAL A 614 25.22 -42.47 -27.50
CA VAL A 614 26.68 -42.44 -27.32
C VAL A 614 27.17 -43.70 -26.61
N ILE A 615 26.49 -44.18 -25.57
CA ILE A 615 26.83 -45.42 -24.88
C ILE A 615 26.71 -46.61 -25.85
N ALA A 616 25.63 -46.70 -26.62
CA ALA A 616 25.45 -47.76 -27.61
C ALA A 616 26.55 -47.76 -28.68
N VAL A 617 26.97 -46.58 -29.16
CA VAL A 617 28.10 -46.45 -30.08
C VAL A 617 29.41 -46.89 -29.41
N CYS A 618 29.67 -46.46 -28.18
CA CYS A 618 30.85 -46.86 -27.42
C CYS A 618 30.90 -48.38 -27.18
N GLU A 619 29.78 -49.01 -26.80
CA GLU A 619 29.65 -50.46 -26.64
C GLU A 619 29.87 -51.19 -27.97
N PHE A 620 29.27 -50.68 -29.06
CA PHE A 620 29.47 -51.22 -30.40
C PHE A 620 30.94 -51.16 -30.82
N VAL A 621 31.62 -50.03 -30.56
CA VAL A 621 33.05 -49.85 -30.85
C VAL A 621 33.91 -50.76 -29.96
N TRP A 622 33.63 -50.84 -28.66
CA TRP A 622 34.37 -51.72 -27.74
C TRP A 622 34.22 -53.19 -28.10
N LYS A 623 32.99 -53.64 -28.39
CA LYS A 623 32.70 -55.01 -28.81
C LYS A 623 33.37 -55.33 -30.15
N SER A 624 33.26 -54.43 -31.13
CA SER A 624 33.92 -54.57 -32.42
C SER A 624 35.44 -54.63 -32.28
N ARG A 625 36.04 -53.82 -31.39
CA ARG A 625 37.48 -53.85 -31.09
C ARG A 625 37.90 -55.16 -30.43
N LYS A 626 37.13 -55.67 -29.47
CA LYS A 626 37.42 -56.96 -28.81
C LYS A 626 37.39 -58.11 -29.81
N VAL A 627 36.37 -58.17 -30.66
CA VAL A 627 36.21 -59.20 -31.70
C VAL A 627 37.29 -59.08 -32.79
N ALA A 628 37.65 -57.87 -33.21
CA ALA A 628 38.73 -57.64 -34.19
C ALA A 628 40.11 -58.10 -33.66
N ILE A 629 40.37 -57.93 -32.36
CA ILE A 629 41.60 -58.43 -31.70
C ILE A 629 41.59 -59.97 -31.62
N GLU A 630 40.46 -60.60 -31.31
CA GLU A 630 40.33 -62.07 -31.23
C GLU A 630 40.40 -62.77 -32.60
N GLU A 631 39.96 -62.10 -33.67
CA GLU A 631 39.96 -62.63 -35.05
C GLU A 631 41.09 -62.09 -35.96
N ARG A 632 41.97 -61.21 -35.46
CA ARG A 632 43.07 -60.56 -36.21
C ARG A 632 42.64 -59.93 -37.55
N LYS A 633 41.58 -59.11 -37.54
CA LYS A 633 41.09 -58.35 -38.71
C LYS A 633 41.16 -56.84 -38.49
N SER A 634 41.11 -56.07 -39.58
CA SER A 634 41.07 -54.60 -39.55
C SER A 634 39.79 -54.09 -38.86
N MET A 635 39.96 -53.16 -37.92
CA MET A 635 38.86 -52.58 -37.10
C MET A 635 37.78 -51.91 -37.95
N CYS A 636 38.16 -51.18 -39.01
CA CYS A 636 37.19 -50.51 -39.90
C CYS A 636 36.38 -51.50 -40.75
N TYR A 637 36.97 -52.64 -41.12
CA TYR A 637 36.29 -53.66 -41.93
C TYR A 637 35.17 -54.35 -41.12
N GLU A 638 35.45 -54.70 -39.85
CA GLU A 638 34.47 -55.40 -39.01
C GLU A 638 33.34 -54.48 -38.52
N MET A 639 33.67 -53.20 -38.22
CA MET A 639 32.66 -52.20 -37.90
C MET A 639 31.68 -51.96 -39.07
N ALA A 640 32.19 -51.88 -40.31
CA ALA A 640 31.36 -51.69 -41.49
C ALA A 640 30.45 -52.90 -41.76
N ASN A 641 30.91 -54.12 -41.49
CA ASN A 641 30.15 -55.34 -41.71
C ASN A 641 29.03 -55.53 -40.67
N GLU A 642 29.31 -55.26 -39.39
CA GLU A 642 28.29 -55.30 -38.32
C GLU A 642 27.29 -54.14 -38.44
N LEU A 643 27.71 -52.94 -38.89
CA LEU A 643 26.80 -51.82 -39.13
C LEU A 643 25.90 -52.09 -40.35
N ARG A 644 26.44 -52.73 -41.40
CA ARG A 644 25.67 -53.18 -42.56
C ARG A 644 24.66 -54.26 -42.18
N PHE A 645 25.01 -55.17 -41.26
CA PHE A 645 24.09 -56.18 -40.74
C PHE A 645 23.01 -55.57 -39.81
N ALA A 646 23.34 -54.56 -39.00
CA ALA A 646 22.36 -53.89 -38.13
C ALA A 646 21.37 -53.01 -38.90
N LEU A 647 21.77 -52.47 -40.05
CA LEU A 647 20.88 -51.71 -40.96
C LEU A 647 20.03 -52.63 -41.87
N ASP A 648 20.44 -53.89 -42.03
CA ASP A 648 19.68 -54.90 -42.76
C ASP A 648 18.63 -55.48 -41.80
N CYS A 649 17.47 -54.83 -41.70
CA CYS A 649 16.31 -55.28 -40.91
C CYS A 649 15.64 -56.55 -41.48
N GLY A 650 16.44 -57.49 -42.01
CA GLY A 650 16.03 -58.80 -42.50
C GLY A 650 16.41 -59.89 -41.50
N ASN A 651 15.50 -60.85 -41.29
CA ASN A 651 15.55 -61.93 -40.30
C ASN A 651 16.70 -62.94 -40.56
N GLY A 652 17.96 -62.51 -40.47
CA GLY A 652 19.16 -63.30 -40.75
C GLY A 652 19.84 -63.78 -39.47
N ASN A 653 19.73 -65.07 -39.16
CA ASN A 653 20.51 -65.67 -38.07
C ASN A 653 22.02 -65.49 -38.32
N LYS A 654 22.71 -64.89 -37.34
CA LYS A 654 24.17 -64.64 -37.36
C LYS A 654 24.94 -65.96 -37.54
N LYS A 655 25.80 -66.05 -38.56
CA LYS A 655 26.71 -67.20 -38.71
C LYS A 655 27.74 -67.19 -37.59
N ILE A 656 27.68 -68.20 -36.73
CA ILE A 656 28.64 -68.41 -35.63
C ILE A 656 30.04 -68.63 -36.21
N SER A 657 31.04 -67.92 -35.68
CA SER A 657 32.44 -67.98 -36.12
C SER A 657 33.06 -69.38 -35.98
N LYS A 658 33.89 -69.79 -36.95
CA LYS A 658 34.49 -71.13 -37.11
C LYS A 658 35.34 -71.62 -35.91
N LYS A 659 35.73 -70.75 -34.96
CA LYS A 659 36.39 -71.19 -33.71
C LYS A 659 35.45 -71.95 -32.76
N SER A 660 34.14 -71.71 -32.83
CA SER A 660 33.13 -72.48 -32.08
C SER A 660 32.98 -73.92 -32.60
N GLN A 661 33.21 -74.15 -33.90
CA GLN A 661 33.09 -75.47 -34.51
C GLN A 661 34.17 -76.44 -34.02
N HIS A 662 35.41 -75.96 -33.79
CA HIS A 662 36.50 -76.81 -33.32
C HIS A 662 36.37 -77.21 -31.83
N GLN A 663 35.67 -76.42 -31.02
CA GLN A 663 35.40 -76.76 -29.63
C GLN A 663 34.15 -77.66 -29.48
N ARG A 664 33.15 -77.50 -30.36
CA ARG A 664 31.99 -78.42 -30.48
C ARG A 664 32.35 -79.78 -31.09
N GLN A 665 33.32 -79.86 -32.00
CA GLN A 665 33.79 -81.15 -32.52
C GLN A 665 34.59 -81.95 -31.50
N ARG A 666 35.18 -81.29 -30.48
CA ARG A 666 35.87 -81.99 -29.38
C ARG A 666 34.90 -82.51 -28.31
N SER A 667 33.74 -81.88 -28.13
CA SER A 667 32.67 -82.39 -27.26
C SER A 667 31.76 -83.42 -27.94
N ASN A 668 31.67 -83.43 -29.27
CA ASN A 668 30.87 -84.41 -30.02
C ASN A 668 31.60 -85.74 -30.27
N LEU A 669 32.90 -85.84 -29.96
CA LEU A 669 33.65 -87.11 -30.06
C LEU A 669 33.66 -87.90 -28.75
N SER A 670 33.10 -87.35 -27.67
CA SER A 670 32.92 -88.01 -26.37
C SER A 670 31.46 -88.40 -26.07
N ILE A 671 30.55 -88.27 -27.04
CA ILE A 671 29.10 -88.56 -26.91
C ILE A 671 28.67 -89.54 -28.01
N LEU A 672 29.42 -90.63 -28.17
CA LEU A 672 29.00 -91.79 -28.98
C LEU A 672 29.03 -93.10 -28.17
N SER A 673 29.06 -92.99 -26.84
CA SER A 673 28.89 -94.12 -25.92
C SER A 673 27.96 -93.68 -24.81
N GLU A 674 26.65 -93.74 -25.07
CA GLU A 674 25.51 -93.86 -24.14
C GLU A 674 24.26 -93.31 -24.84
N GLU A 675 23.74 -94.10 -25.79
CA GLU A 675 22.30 -94.07 -26.05
C GLU A 675 21.63 -94.80 -24.89
N GLU A 676 20.95 -94.08 -24.00
CA GLU A 676 19.67 -94.54 -23.42
C GLU A 676 18.85 -93.34 -22.93
N GLY A 677 17.57 -93.36 -23.27
CA GLY A 677 16.80 -92.16 -23.62
C GLY A 677 16.19 -91.33 -22.49
N TYR A 678 15.80 -90.10 -22.84
CA TYR A 678 14.77 -89.34 -22.13
C TYR A 678 13.90 -88.51 -23.08
N ALA A 679 12.60 -88.57 -22.83
CA ALA A 679 11.51 -87.97 -23.58
C ALA A 679 11.44 -86.43 -23.45
N ALA A 680 10.80 -85.83 -24.45
CA ALA A 680 10.54 -84.40 -24.60
C ALA A 680 9.89 -83.76 -23.36
N CYS A 681 10.41 -82.62 -22.92
CA CYS A 681 9.77 -81.76 -21.93
C CYS A 681 9.25 -80.48 -22.61
N SER A 682 7.93 -80.42 -22.79
CA SER A 682 7.20 -79.24 -23.28
C SER A 682 7.20 -78.15 -22.21
N ARG A 683 7.68 -76.96 -22.57
CA ARG A 683 7.58 -75.76 -21.72
C ARG A 683 6.11 -75.36 -21.57
N TYR A 684 5.64 -75.24 -20.34
CA TYR A 684 4.34 -74.67 -20.01
C TYR A 684 4.20 -73.27 -20.62
N THR A 685 3.17 -73.12 -21.45
CA THR A 685 2.61 -71.84 -21.88
C THR A 685 1.98 -71.13 -20.68
N HIS A 686 2.57 -70.04 -20.21
CA HIS A 686 1.87 -69.10 -19.34
C HIS A 686 0.90 -68.26 -20.18
N PHE A 687 -0.37 -68.32 -19.79
CA PHE A 687 -1.48 -67.54 -20.33
C PHE A 687 -1.19 -66.04 -20.24
N VAL A 688 -1.13 -65.38 -21.40
CA VAL A 688 -1.23 -63.92 -21.49
C VAL A 688 -2.69 -63.54 -21.28
N GLY A 689 -3.03 -63.16 -20.05
CA GLY A 689 -4.26 -62.43 -19.76
C GLY A 689 -4.16 -61.03 -20.36
N LYS A 690 -4.72 -60.82 -21.55
CA LYS A 690 -5.07 -59.48 -22.03
C LYS A 690 -6.08 -58.88 -21.04
N ALA A 691 -5.71 -57.80 -20.36
CA ALA A 691 -6.70 -56.88 -19.82
C ALA A 691 -7.21 -56.00 -20.98
N PRO A 692 -8.54 -55.75 -21.06
CA PRO A 692 -9.13 -54.99 -22.16
C PRO A 692 -8.76 -53.50 -22.04
N PHE A 693 -8.53 -52.89 -23.21
CA PHE A 693 -8.60 -51.46 -23.38
C PHE A 693 -10.00 -50.96 -23.01
N THR A 694 -10.06 -50.07 -22.02
CA THR A 694 -10.91 -48.86 -22.00
C THR A 694 -10.21 -47.80 -21.18
#